data_AF-A0A4Z1P782-F1
#
_entry.id   AF-A0A4Z1P782-F1
#
_cell.length_a   1.000
_cell.length_b   1.000
_cell.length_c   1.000
_cell.angle_alpha   90.00
_cell.angle_beta   90.00
_cell.angle_gamma   90.00
#
_symmetry.space_group_name_H-M   'P 1'
#
loop_
_entity.id
_entity.type
_entity.pdbx_description
1 polymer ?
#
loop_
_entity_poly.entity_id
_entity_poly.type
_entity_poly.pdbx_seq_one_letter_code
_entity_poly.pdbx_strand_id
1 'polypeptide(L)'
;MAGAPESTTWSTSHIHFHTNQYPSEIWEVLRSQPTPKPTANYIQTRSSPRISSSSSSSSSFQFVHEKVEDYEDTDRESTIYTPSATIVSESSLPIRFNAMQLGDHLRIELHPLSEKDGILVSVTPPKQPKSKINHVPCDIVLVIDVSSSMGCDAPVPTTSPSEREGNGLSVLDLVKHAARTIIETLNENDRLGLVTFSTDARIVQKLLPMTTKNKKVAWARVEKLQVESMTNLWHGVLKGIKLFDDKERENTAAAVMILTDGMPNHMCPVQGYVPKLRQHSLPASLHTFGFGYSLKSGLLKSIAEIGLGNYAFIPDAGMIGTVFVHAIANLQSTFATSTSLTLTATGNITLYETMGHYAKSKDPETADHGQQSHKQLTIPLGNLQYGQSRDIILKYCPSEKETDLRGSVLASLDCRTLDSSTNDLFVEADIETTTSLPKEIVQYHRTRADICAFLSSIFPLSSVSEHYVISGTDMRSIKHAELEALIHLTESNKHTDELNASLLEDMSGPDPSGQIKLALSSEEYFNKWGKHYLLSLLDAHQNQICNSFKDPGPLMYGRNSPLFIKCRDTLDFAFDNLPPPKPSNITRDRYGNAVMTTVDVRQYNRRQNPCFAGECSLELADGSETSIENVTAGMEVWTPLGPRAAVAVVATKVKLYEMCRIGELVITDWHPLFIHGDWSFPYDVAVERELYTGTIYSLLLERDEVPEAHAIQIGGHLAVTLGHGMAGASSKDDARAHPFFGDYEKVKSNLEMLAKDRRGTYISVGVVKDMETGLVCGFIPTRQEVEIQDKPYPIIESKRVSAAA
;
A
#
# COMPACT_ATOMS: atom_id res chain seq x y z
N MET A 1 -73.61 14.36 15.07
CA MET A 1 -72.84 15.35 15.84
C MET A 1 -71.39 15.17 15.41
N ALA A 2 -70.98 15.86 14.34
CA ALA A 2 -70.33 17.19 14.35
C ALA A 2 -68.82 17.03 14.65
N GLY A 3 -67.85 17.51 13.87
CA GLY A 3 -67.79 18.30 12.65
C GLY A 3 -66.33 18.78 12.51
N ALA A 4 -65.76 18.75 11.31
CA ALA A 4 -64.54 19.50 10.95
C ALA A 4 -64.96 20.91 10.43
N PRO A 5 -64.07 21.84 9.99
CA PRO A 5 -62.59 21.90 10.03
C PRO A 5 -62.04 23.30 10.48
N GLU A 6 -60.71 23.49 10.57
CA GLU A 6 -60.04 24.72 10.09
C GLU A 6 -58.51 24.58 9.95
N SER A 7 -57.99 25.28 8.93
CA SER A 7 -56.68 25.22 8.30
C SER A 7 -55.64 26.16 8.93
N THR A 8 -54.35 25.84 8.85
CA THR A 8 -53.28 26.84 9.00
C THR A 8 -52.13 26.60 8.03
N THR A 9 -51.95 27.59 7.15
CA THR A 9 -50.89 27.77 6.15
C THR A 9 -49.57 28.19 6.80
N TRP A 10 -48.45 27.63 6.35
CA TRP A 10 -47.09 28.10 6.67
C TRP A 10 -46.60 29.04 5.57
N SER A 11 -46.14 30.24 5.93
CA SER A 11 -45.55 31.22 5.03
C SER A 11 -44.03 31.02 4.90
N THR A 12 -43.57 31.06 3.65
CA THR A 12 -42.17 31.16 3.24
C THR A 12 -41.68 32.61 3.37
N SER A 13 -40.63 32.84 4.15
CA SER A 13 -39.85 34.08 4.15
C SER A 13 -38.55 33.88 3.37
N HIS A 14 -38.45 34.55 2.23
CA HIS A 14 -37.23 34.72 1.44
C HIS A 14 -36.20 35.57 2.21
N ILE A 15 -34.96 35.08 2.26
CA ILE A 15 -33.79 35.89 2.65
C ILE A 15 -32.93 36.04 1.40
N HIS A 16 -32.83 37.29 0.93
CA HIS A 16 -31.93 37.73 -0.13
C HIS A 16 -30.48 37.76 0.37
N PHE A 17 -29.56 37.11 -0.36
CA PHE A 17 -28.13 37.35 -0.21
C PHE A 17 -27.73 38.53 -1.10
N HIS A 18 -27.33 39.63 -0.47
CA HIS A 18 -26.68 40.76 -1.12
C HIS A 18 -25.21 40.43 -1.37
N THR A 19 -24.81 40.53 -2.64
CA THR A 19 -23.45 40.65 -3.13
C THR A 19 -22.75 41.87 -2.50
N ASN A 20 -21.56 41.69 -1.93
CA ASN A 20 -20.68 42.81 -1.60
C ASN A 20 -19.30 42.63 -2.23
N GLN A 21 -18.93 43.69 -2.94
CA GLN A 21 -17.66 44.00 -3.56
C GLN A 21 -16.57 44.16 -2.48
N TYR A 22 -15.34 43.70 -2.77
CA TYR A 22 -14.15 44.10 -2.02
C TYR A 22 -13.29 45.03 -2.90
N PRO A 23 -12.91 46.23 -2.42
CA PRO A 23 -11.94 47.07 -3.11
C PRO A 23 -10.50 46.74 -2.70
N SER A 24 -9.62 47.01 -3.65
CA SER A 24 -8.16 47.09 -3.59
C SER A 24 -7.63 48.06 -2.52
N GLU A 25 -6.38 47.82 -2.10
CA GLU A 25 -5.48 48.65 -1.26
C GLU A 25 -5.49 48.35 0.24
N ILE A 26 -4.41 47.69 0.72
CA ILE A 26 -3.62 47.98 1.95
C ILE A 26 -2.39 47.05 1.90
N TRP A 27 -1.27 47.54 1.36
CA TRP A 27 0.05 46.88 1.35
C TRP A 27 1.19 47.82 1.79
N GLU A 28 0.92 48.81 2.64
CA GLU A 28 1.96 49.60 3.29
C GLU A 28 1.62 49.79 4.77
N VAL A 29 2.41 49.14 5.62
CA VAL A 29 2.78 49.45 7.02
C VAL A 29 3.06 48.10 7.67
N LEU A 30 4.31 47.62 7.55
CA LEU A 30 5.00 46.72 8.50
C LEU A 30 6.46 46.47 8.02
N ARG A 31 7.17 47.56 7.67
CA ARG A 31 8.64 47.58 7.53
C ARG A 31 9.21 48.59 8.53
N SER A 32 9.40 48.17 9.79
CA SER A 32 10.39 48.75 10.72
C SER A 32 10.38 48.11 12.13
N GLN A 33 11.29 47.15 12.35
CA GLN A 33 12.10 46.94 13.60
C GLN A 33 11.37 46.56 14.92
N PRO A 34 12.06 46.12 15.99
CA PRO A 34 13.15 45.15 16.11
C PRO A 34 12.88 44.06 17.18
N THR A 35 13.75 43.05 17.23
CA THR A 35 13.87 41.97 18.21
C THR A 35 13.93 42.40 19.69
N PRO A 36 13.33 41.64 20.64
CA PRO A 36 13.70 41.70 22.05
C PRO A 36 14.58 40.51 22.47
N LYS A 37 15.67 40.83 23.17
CA LYS A 37 16.58 39.94 23.91
C LYS A 37 15.99 39.50 25.26
N PRO A 38 16.51 38.41 25.87
CA PRO A 38 15.86 37.70 26.97
C PRO A 38 16.06 38.39 28.34
N THR A 39 15.01 38.42 29.14
CA THR A 39 15.03 38.88 30.53
C THR A 39 15.30 37.70 31.48
N ALA A 40 16.40 37.82 32.23
CA ALA A 40 16.71 37.00 33.39
C ALA A 40 15.88 37.43 34.60
N ASN A 41 15.39 36.47 35.40
CA ASN A 41 14.95 36.72 36.76
C ASN A 41 15.62 35.74 37.72
N TYR A 42 16.31 36.33 38.69
CA TYR A 42 17.03 35.75 39.81
C TYR A 42 16.06 35.36 40.94
N ILE A 43 16.22 34.18 41.54
CA ILE A 43 15.88 33.93 42.95
C ILE A 43 17.06 33.19 43.60
N GLN A 44 17.64 33.79 44.64
CA GLN A 44 18.65 33.24 45.55
C GLN A 44 17.97 32.25 46.54
N THR A 45 18.60 31.18 47.01
CA THR A 45 19.47 31.25 48.22
C THR A 45 20.12 29.89 48.55
N ARG A 46 21.41 29.97 48.96
CA ARG A 46 22.18 29.19 49.99
C ARG A 46 22.29 27.66 49.81
N SER A 47 23.43 26.97 49.99
CA SER A 47 24.72 27.26 50.65
C SER A 47 25.74 26.15 50.31
N SER A 48 27.01 26.53 50.14
CA SER A 48 28.18 25.65 49.95
C SER A 48 28.62 24.94 51.24
N PRO A 49 29.61 24.02 51.15
CA PRO A 49 30.97 24.45 51.50
C PRO A 49 32.06 24.05 50.48
N ARG A 50 33.08 24.92 50.45
CA ARG A 50 34.37 24.81 49.73
C ARG A 50 35.24 23.68 50.29
N ILE A 51 36.18 23.19 49.49
CA ILE A 51 37.63 23.15 49.80
C ILE A 51 38.48 23.11 48.50
N SER A 52 39.60 23.80 48.61
CA SER A 52 40.70 24.27 47.74
C SER A 52 41.33 23.40 46.63
N SER A 53 41.49 24.04 45.46
CA SER A 53 42.70 24.27 44.65
C SER A 53 43.90 23.30 44.66
N SER A 54 44.33 22.88 43.46
CA SER A 54 45.70 23.17 42.96
C SER A 54 45.75 23.08 41.43
N SER A 55 46.63 23.88 40.84
CA SER A 55 46.73 24.20 39.42
C SER A 55 47.93 23.56 38.74
N SER A 56 47.81 23.45 37.41
CA SER A 56 48.85 23.58 36.37
C SER A 56 50.00 22.57 36.30
N SER A 57 50.10 21.88 35.17
CA SER A 57 51.17 22.14 34.20
C SER A 57 50.88 21.51 32.85
N SER A 58 51.06 22.32 31.82
CA SER A 58 51.06 22.00 30.39
C SER A 58 52.46 21.59 29.95
N SER A 59 52.56 20.70 28.96
CA SER A 59 53.69 20.71 28.02
C SER A 59 53.32 20.02 26.71
N SER A 60 53.39 20.81 25.65
CA SER A 60 53.38 20.43 24.23
C SER A 60 54.79 19.97 23.84
N PHE A 61 54.93 18.98 22.95
CA PHE A 61 56.15 18.83 22.14
C PHE A 61 55.86 18.30 20.74
N GLN A 62 56.64 18.84 19.80
CA GLN A 62 56.48 18.86 18.35
C GLN A 62 57.01 17.62 17.63
N PHE A 63 56.52 17.50 16.39
CA PHE A 63 57.00 16.72 15.24
C PHE A 63 58.52 16.76 15.02
N VAL A 64 59.07 15.62 14.55
CA VAL A 64 60.26 15.56 13.71
C VAL A 64 60.01 14.57 12.55
N HIS A 65 60.24 15.06 11.33
CA HIS A 65 60.37 14.31 10.09
C HIS A 65 61.80 13.78 9.97
N GLU A 66 62.00 12.53 9.51
CA GLU A 66 63.21 12.20 8.75
C GLU A 66 62.98 11.03 7.77
N LYS A 67 63.82 11.00 6.73
CA LYS A 67 63.65 10.41 5.41
C LYS A 67 64.13 8.95 5.28
N VAL A 68 63.46 8.23 4.38
CA VAL A 68 63.92 7.30 3.31
C VAL A 68 65.40 6.92 3.27
N GLU A 69 65.66 5.61 3.22
CA GLU A 69 66.70 4.99 2.36
C GLU A 69 66.31 3.55 1.99
N ASP A 70 66.51 3.22 0.71
CA ASP A 70 66.24 1.95 0.01
C ASP A 70 67.20 0.82 0.40
N TYR A 71 66.82 -0.46 0.23
CA TYR A 71 67.69 -1.52 -0.32
C TYR A 71 66.88 -2.80 -0.66
N GLU A 72 66.99 -3.24 -1.92
CA GLU A 72 66.60 -4.55 -2.44
C GLU A 72 67.60 -5.64 -1.97
N ASP A 73 67.19 -6.90 -1.80
CA ASP A 73 67.54 -8.00 -2.72
C ASP A 73 67.22 -9.42 -2.17
N THR A 74 66.61 -10.19 -3.06
CA THR A 74 66.46 -11.64 -3.33
C THR A 74 66.89 -12.79 -2.38
N ASP A 75 66.00 -13.79 -2.37
CA ASP A 75 66.18 -15.24 -2.67
C ASP A 75 66.72 -16.30 -1.68
N ARG A 76 66.01 -17.46 -1.74
CA ARG A 76 66.40 -18.88 -1.48
C ARG A 76 66.44 -19.32 0.01
N GLU A 77 65.94 -20.48 0.45
CA GLU A 77 65.77 -21.83 -0.13
C GLU A 77 64.79 -22.65 0.77
N SER A 78 63.74 -23.28 0.22
CA SER A 78 63.50 -24.73 0.06
C SER A 78 63.58 -25.68 1.28
N THR A 79 62.40 -26.18 1.67
CA THR A 79 61.99 -27.60 1.86
C THR A 79 62.73 -28.54 2.84
N ILE A 80 61.99 -29.21 3.73
CA ILE A 80 61.83 -30.70 3.84
C ILE A 80 61.09 -31.12 5.15
N TYR A 81 59.92 -31.72 4.94
CA TYR A 81 59.34 -32.97 5.51
C TYR A 81 59.07 -33.18 7.02
N THR A 82 57.85 -33.68 7.23
CA THR A 82 57.02 -33.99 8.42
C THR A 82 57.49 -35.15 9.32
N PRO A 83 56.91 -35.30 10.53
CA PRO A 83 55.87 -36.34 10.68
C PRO A 83 54.65 -35.99 11.56
N SER A 84 53.52 -36.60 11.19
CA SER A 84 52.28 -36.89 11.94
C SER A 84 52.46 -37.20 13.44
N ALA A 85 51.52 -37.04 14.36
CA ALA A 85 50.12 -36.60 14.39
C ALA A 85 49.74 -36.38 15.86
N THR A 86 48.81 -35.47 16.17
CA THR A 86 47.85 -35.66 17.28
C THR A 86 46.58 -34.88 16.96
N ILE A 87 45.47 -35.60 16.87
CA ILE A 87 44.13 -35.09 16.60
C ILE A 87 43.65 -34.29 17.83
N VAL A 88 43.31 -33.02 17.61
CA VAL A 88 42.49 -32.23 18.54
C VAL A 88 41.41 -31.56 17.70
N SER A 89 40.16 -31.70 18.13
CA SER A 89 38.92 -31.29 17.47
C SER A 89 38.87 -29.81 17.12
N GLU A 90 38.67 -29.50 15.83
CA GLU A 90 38.27 -28.17 15.35
C GLU A 90 36.80 -27.92 15.70
N SER A 91 36.55 -27.36 16.89
CA SER A 91 35.24 -26.79 17.23
C SER A 91 35.40 -25.61 18.19
N SER A 92 36.23 -24.63 17.82
CA SER A 92 36.33 -23.36 18.56
C SER A 92 37.32 -22.39 17.93
N LEU A 93 36.99 -21.84 16.76
CA LEU A 93 37.54 -20.54 16.34
C LEU A 93 36.44 -19.71 15.64
N PRO A 94 36.33 -18.40 15.93
CA PRO A 94 35.29 -17.55 15.35
C PRO A 94 35.60 -17.31 13.87
N ILE A 95 34.65 -17.68 13.01
CA ILE A 95 34.71 -17.41 11.57
C ILE A 95 34.59 -15.90 11.38
N ARG A 96 35.70 -15.22 11.08
CA ARG A 96 35.66 -13.89 10.45
C ARG A 96 35.18 -14.07 9.01
N PHE A 97 34.01 -13.56 8.68
CA PHE A 97 33.55 -13.53 7.29
C PHE A 97 34.38 -12.53 6.48
N ASN A 98 35.12 -13.06 5.49
CA ASN A 98 35.61 -12.27 4.38
C ASN A 98 34.41 -11.77 3.56
N ALA A 99 34.25 -10.46 3.46
CA ALA A 99 33.35 -9.81 2.54
C ALA A 99 33.83 -10.02 1.09
N MET A 100 33.57 -11.21 0.52
CA MET A 100 33.67 -11.46 -0.93
C MET A 100 32.96 -12.78 -1.31
N GLN A 101 31.63 -12.76 -1.32
CA GLN A 101 30.77 -13.52 -2.26
C GLN A 101 29.31 -13.06 -2.10
N LEU A 102 28.80 -12.32 -3.08
CA LEU A 102 27.43 -11.81 -3.14
C LEU A 102 26.46 -12.97 -3.47
N GLY A 103 26.17 -13.84 -2.51
CA GLY A 103 25.26 -15.00 -2.69
C GLY A 103 23.78 -14.67 -2.43
N ASP A 104 22.87 -15.24 -3.23
CA ASP A 104 21.41 -15.05 -3.22
C ASP A 104 20.74 -15.92 -2.12
N HIS A 105 21.18 -15.78 -0.87
CA HIS A 105 20.75 -16.59 0.29
C HIS A 105 20.05 -15.72 1.34
N LEU A 106 19.28 -16.36 2.25
CA LEU A 106 18.70 -15.71 3.42
C LEU A 106 19.83 -15.18 4.32
N ARG A 107 19.72 -13.91 4.74
CA ARG A 107 20.71 -13.23 5.59
C ARG A 107 20.04 -12.59 6.79
N ILE A 108 20.76 -12.54 7.89
CA ILE A 108 20.42 -11.76 9.07
C ILE A 108 21.60 -10.83 9.31
N GLU A 109 21.32 -9.56 9.56
CA GLU A 109 22.34 -8.57 9.86
C GLU A 109 21.94 -7.81 11.12
N LEU A 110 22.94 -7.57 11.97
CA LEU A 110 22.81 -6.84 13.21
C LEU A 110 23.58 -5.53 13.09
N HIS A 111 22.85 -4.43 13.27
CA HIS A 111 23.35 -3.08 13.07
C HIS A 111 23.20 -2.27 14.36
N PRO A 112 24.16 -2.36 15.32
CA PRO A 112 24.13 -1.52 16.51
C PRO A 112 24.18 -0.04 16.13
N LEU A 113 23.30 0.75 16.73
CA LEU A 113 23.10 2.14 16.35
C LEU A 113 24.24 3.03 16.90
N SER A 114 24.60 4.07 16.16
CA SER A 114 25.72 4.95 16.51
C SER A 114 25.51 5.68 17.84
N GLU A 115 24.26 5.96 18.19
CA GLU A 115 23.87 6.61 19.44
C GLU A 115 23.91 5.67 20.66
N LYS A 116 24.21 4.38 20.46
CA LYS A 116 24.24 3.32 21.49
C LYS A 116 22.94 3.18 22.29
N ASP A 117 21.81 3.56 21.72
CA ASP A 117 20.48 3.47 22.33
C ASP A 117 19.66 2.28 21.81
N GLY A 118 20.18 1.56 20.81
CA GLY A 118 19.48 0.41 20.22
C GLY A 118 20.25 -0.34 19.14
N ILE A 119 19.55 -1.29 18.52
CA ILE A 119 20.02 -2.12 17.42
C ILE A 119 18.95 -2.21 16.32
N LEU A 120 19.39 -2.16 15.07
CA LEU A 120 18.57 -2.51 13.92
C LEU A 120 18.90 -3.95 13.50
N VAL A 121 17.87 -4.81 13.44
CA VAL A 121 17.98 -6.19 12.98
C VAL A 121 17.33 -6.28 11.61
N SER A 122 18.09 -6.69 10.59
CA SER A 122 17.61 -6.83 9.22
C SER A 122 17.65 -8.28 8.78
N VAL A 123 16.48 -8.87 8.53
CA VAL A 123 16.31 -10.21 7.96
C VAL A 123 16.01 -10.05 6.48
N THR A 124 16.95 -10.44 5.62
CA THR A 124 16.86 -10.24 4.16
C THR A 124 16.75 -11.59 3.45
N PRO A 125 15.56 -11.94 2.92
CA PRO A 125 15.37 -13.08 2.04
C PRO A 125 16.10 -12.91 0.69
N PRO A 126 16.30 -14.01 -0.06
CA PRO A 126 16.76 -13.95 -1.45
C PRO A 126 15.86 -13.06 -2.31
N LYS A 127 16.42 -12.42 -3.34
CA LYS A 127 15.62 -11.52 -4.21
C LYS A 127 14.64 -12.28 -5.09
N GLN A 128 15.00 -13.48 -5.51
CA GLN A 128 14.19 -14.32 -6.39
C GLN A 128 14.33 -15.81 -6.00
N PRO A 129 13.36 -16.64 -6.39
CA PRO A 129 13.47 -18.09 -6.27
C PRO A 129 14.57 -18.65 -7.19
N LYS A 130 15.22 -19.74 -6.76
CA LYS A 130 16.28 -20.43 -7.52
C LYS A 130 15.80 -20.92 -8.90
N SER A 131 14.51 -21.26 -9.01
CA SER A 131 13.87 -21.68 -10.26
C SER A 131 12.90 -20.60 -10.74
N LYS A 132 12.76 -20.47 -12.06
CA LYS A 132 11.76 -19.57 -12.65
C LYS A 132 10.36 -20.14 -12.43
N ILE A 133 9.67 -19.61 -11.43
CA ILE A 133 8.26 -19.90 -11.14
C ILE A 133 7.38 -18.73 -11.55
N ASN A 134 6.09 -19.00 -11.79
CA ASN A 134 5.11 -17.94 -11.99
C ASN A 134 4.76 -17.25 -10.68
N HIS A 135 4.47 -18.08 -9.68
CA HIS A 135 4.26 -17.70 -8.30
C HIS A 135 4.50 -18.92 -7.40
N VAL A 136 4.60 -18.67 -6.09
CA VAL A 136 4.75 -19.71 -5.06
C VAL A 136 3.41 -20.43 -4.87
N PRO A 137 3.35 -21.79 -4.92
CA PRO A 137 2.11 -22.53 -4.73
C PRO A 137 1.42 -22.20 -3.39
N CYS A 138 0.12 -21.90 -3.46
CA CYS A 138 -0.66 -21.46 -2.30
C CYS A 138 -1.82 -22.41 -2.00
N ASP A 139 -2.11 -22.59 -0.71
CA ASP A 139 -3.33 -23.25 -0.23
C ASP A 139 -4.19 -22.21 0.51
N ILE A 140 -5.28 -21.80 -0.13
CA ILE A 140 -6.14 -20.71 0.37
C ILE A 140 -7.47 -21.29 0.81
N VAL A 141 -7.90 -20.96 2.03
CA VAL A 141 -9.26 -21.21 2.50
C VAL A 141 -9.99 -19.89 2.67
N LEU A 142 -11.01 -19.66 1.85
CA LEU A 142 -11.90 -18.51 1.98
C LEU A 142 -12.96 -18.83 3.04
N VAL A 143 -13.01 -18.03 4.10
CA VAL A 143 -14.02 -18.10 5.16
C VAL A 143 -14.92 -16.89 5.00
N ILE A 144 -16.05 -17.08 4.33
CA ILE A 144 -16.96 -16.02 3.90
C ILE A 144 -18.11 -15.87 4.89
N ASP A 145 -18.27 -14.66 5.43
CA ASP A 145 -19.46 -14.25 6.15
C ASP A 145 -20.63 -14.16 5.18
N VAL A 146 -21.72 -14.87 5.48
CA VAL A 146 -22.98 -14.81 4.73
C VAL A 146 -24.13 -14.41 5.66
N SER A 147 -23.85 -13.70 6.75
CA SER A 147 -24.88 -13.17 7.64
C SER A 147 -25.74 -12.08 6.98
N SER A 148 -26.85 -11.72 7.61
CA SER A 148 -27.82 -10.79 7.04
C SER A 148 -27.25 -9.39 6.77
N SER A 149 -26.27 -8.95 7.57
CA SER A 149 -25.62 -7.65 7.42
C SER A 149 -24.76 -7.55 6.15
N MET A 150 -24.31 -8.70 5.61
CA MET A 150 -23.64 -8.77 4.32
C MET A 150 -24.58 -8.42 3.15
N GLY A 151 -25.90 -8.41 3.37
CA GLY A 151 -26.90 -7.97 2.39
C GLY A 151 -27.11 -6.45 2.35
N CYS A 152 -26.52 -5.70 3.30
CA CYS A 152 -26.59 -4.25 3.30
C CYS A 152 -25.90 -3.66 2.06
N ASP A 153 -26.33 -2.46 1.67
CA ASP A 153 -25.73 -1.74 0.56
C ASP A 153 -24.23 -1.57 0.76
N ALA A 154 -23.49 -1.96 -0.27
CA ALA A 154 -22.08 -1.68 -0.43
C ALA A 154 -21.83 -0.18 -0.28
N PRO A 155 -20.90 0.24 0.59
CA PRO A 155 -20.46 1.62 0.59
C PRO A 155 -19.92 2.00 -0.80
N VAL A 156 -20.46 3.09 -1.34
CA VAL A 156 -19.98 3.73 -2.57
C VAL A 156 -18.87 4.69 -2.16
N PRO A 157 -17.79 4.85 -2.96
CA PRO A 157 -16.81 5.91 -2.72
C PRO A 157 -17.54 7.26 -2.79
N THR A 158 -17.82 7.89 -1.64
CA THR A 158 -18.50 9.20 -1.59
C THR A 158 -17.51 10.27 -1.17
N THR A 159 -17.26 11.25 -2.04
CA THR A 159 -16.59 12.53 -1.74
C THR A 159 -17.57 13.59 -1.21
N SER A 160 -18.89 13.32 -1.16
CA SER A 160 -19.87 14.24 -0.57
C SER A 160 -21.00 13.52 0.19
N PRO A 161 -21.42 14.01 1.38
CA PRO A 161 -22.46 13.37 2.21
C PRO A 161 -23.89 13.41 1.66
N SER A 162 -24.16 14.18 0.60
CA SER A 162 -25.51 14.63 0.27
C SER A 162 -26.29 13.81 -0.77
N GLU A 163 -25.69 12.91 -1.54
CA GLU A 163 -26.46 12.02 -2.44
C GLU A 163 -25.94 10.58 -2.40
N ARG A 164 -26.60 9.74 -1.60
CA ARG A 164 -26.42 8.27 -1.62
C ARG A 164 -27.14 7.70 -2.84
N GLU A 165 -26.55 7.80 -4.02
CA GLU A 165 -26.94 6.92 -5.11
C GLU A 165 -26.34 5.54 -4.85
N GLY A 166 -27.12 4.65 -4.23
CA GLY A 166 -26.73 3.26 -4.07
C GLY A 166 -26.48 2.66 -5.45
N ASN A 167 -25.36 1.98 -5.63
CA ASN A 167 -25.06 1.26 -6.87
C ASN A 167 -25.83 -0.08 -6.97
N GLY A 168 -26.63 -0.43 -5.93
CA GLY A 168 -27.40 -1.66 -5.83
C GLY A 168 -26.58 -2.89 -5.47
N LEU A 169 -25.27 -2.76 -5.23
CA LEU A 169 -24.43 -3.87 -4.79
C LEU A 169 -24.60 -4.08 -3.28
N SER A 170 -24.64 -5.34 -2.86
CA SER A 170 -24.47 -5.69 -1.45
C SER A 170 -23.00 -5.89 -1.09
N VAL A 171 -22.66 -5.86 0.19
CA VAL A 171 -21.32 -6.26 0.68
C VAL A 171 -21.00 -7.70 0.26
N LEU A 172 -21.99 -8.61 0.23
CA LEU A 172 -21.80 -9.97 -0.26
C LEU A 172 -21.45 -10.01 -1.76
N ASP A 173 -22.01 -9.12 -2.60
CA ASP A 173 -21.66 -9.05 -4.02
C ASP A 173 -20.19 -8.65 -4.22
N LEU A 174 -19.72 -7.72 -3.39
CA LEU A 174 -18.33 -7.31 -3.32
C LEU A 174 -17.41 -8.47 -2.91
N VAL A 175 -17.77 -9.22 -1.86
CA VAL A 175 -17.01 -10.40 -1.41
C VAL A 175 -17.00 -11.49 -2.48
N LYS A 176 -18.15 -11.75 -3.13
CA LYS A 176 -18.22 -12.69 -4.26
C LYS A 176 -17.31 -12.25 -5.40
N HIS A 177 -17.22 -10.95 -5.68
CA HIS A 177 -16.32 -10.43 -6.71
C HIS A 177 -14.84 -10.66 -6.33
N ALA A 178 -14.45 -10.35 -5.10
CA ALA A 178 -13.10 -10.65 -4.60
C ALA A 178 -12.75 -12.16 -4.67
N ALA A 179 -13.66 -13.02 -4.21
CA ALA A 179 -13.49 -14.47 -4.26
C ALA A 179 -13.33 -14.99 -5.70
N ARG A 180 -14.05 -14.39 -6.65
CA ARG A 180 -13.94 -14.67 -8.08
C ARG A 180 -12.56 -14.28 -8.63
N THR A 181 -12.01 -13.13 -8.23
CA THR A 181 -10.64 -12.72 -8.58
C THR A 181 -9.62 -13.77 -8.14
N ILE A 182 -9.73 -14.25 -6.90
CA ILE A 182 -8.85 -15.30 -6.39
C ILE A 182 -9.01 -16.57 -7.22
N ILE A 183 -10.23 -17.00 -7.54
CA ILE A 183 -10.44 -18.22 -8.36
C ILE A 183 -9.77 -18.13 -9.74
N GLU A 184 -9.84 -16.98 -10.40
CA GLU A 184 -9.23 -16.83 -11.73
C GLU A 184 -7.71 -16.82 -11.69
N THR A 185 -7.09 -16.33 -10.62
CA THR A 185 -5.65 -16.12 -10.54
C THR A 185 -4.87 -17.33 -10.04
N LEU A 186 -5.54 -18.22 -9.31
CA LEU A 186 -4.96 -19.50 -8.90
C LEU A 186 -4.75 -20.44 -10.11
N ASN A 187 -3.84 -21.40 -10.02
CA ASN A 187 -3.62 -22.42 -11.05
C ASN A 187 -3.71 -23.84 -10.48
N GLU A 188 -3.39 -24.86 -11.27
CA GLU A 188 -3.48 -26.25 -10.83
C GLU A 188 -2.50 -26.65 -9.72
N ASN A 189 -1.46 -25.83 -9.47
CA ASN A 189 -0.56 -26.00 -8.33
C ASN A 189 -1.11 -25.39 -7.04
N ASP A 190 -2.15 -24.56 -7.11
CA ASP A 190 -2.78 -23.95 -5.94
C ASP A 190 -4.03 -24.72 -5.53
N ARG A 191 -4.37 -24.70 -4.23
CA ARG A 191 -5.64 -25.27 -3.74
C ARG A 191 -6.53 -24.19 -3.15
N LEU A 192 -7.84 -24.32 -3.39
CA LEU A 192 -8.86 -23.44 -2.82
C LEU A 192 -9.90 -24.24 -2.04
N GLY A 193 -10.10 -23.86 -0.78
CA GLY A 193 -11.20 -24.28 0.08
C GLY A 193 -12.21 -23.14 0.27
N LEU A 194 -13.47 -23.50 0.48
CA LEU A 194 -14.54 -22.53 0.71
C LEU A 194 -15.37 -22.94 1.93
N VAL A 195 -15.40 -22.06 2.92
CA VAL A 195 -16.22 -22.15 4.12
C VAL A 195 -17.11 -20.93 4.16
N THR A 196 -18.38 -21.12 4.48
CA THR A 196 -19.30 -20.02 4.77
C THR A 196 -19.71 -20.07 6.23
N PHE A 197 -20.04 -18.93 6.82
CA PHE A 197 -20.60 -18.90 8.16
C PHE A 197 -21.73 -17.88 8.28
N SER A 198 -22.76 -18.29 9.00
CA SER A 198 -23.87 -17.45 9.45
C SER A 198 -24.16 -17.81 10.91
N THR A 199 -25.35 -18.32 11.24
CA THR A 199 -25.63 -19.01 12.51
C THR A 199 -24.74 -20.24 12.66
N ASP A 200 -24.61 -21.00 11.57
CA ASP A 200 -23.76 -22.19 11.46
C ASP A 200 -22.64 -21.97 10.45
N ALA A 201 -21.48 -22.60 10.67
CA ALA A 201 -20.43 -22.66 9.66
C ALA A 201 -20.59 -23.90 8.78
N ARG A 202 -20.37 -23.80 7.47
CA ARG A 202 -20.52 -24.90 6.50
C ARG A 202 -19.30 -24.96 5.58
N ILE A 203 -18.81 -26.17 5.33
CA ILE A 203 -17.77 -26.41 4.32
C ILE A 203 -18.49 -26.57 2.98
N VAL A 204 -18.34 -25.56 2.10
CA VAL A 204 -18.93 -25.58 0.76
C VAL A 204 -18.03 -26.36 -0.21
N GLN A 205 -16.71 -26.27 0.00
CA GLN A 205 -15.70 -26.98 -0.78
C GLN A 205 -14.47 -27.26 0.10
N LYS A 206 -13.98 -28.50 0.11
CA LYS A 206 -12.67 -28.85 0.68
C LYS A 206 -11.54 -28.25 -0.15
N LEU A 207 -10.30 -28.22 0.36
CA LEU A 207 -9.14 -27.82 -0.42
C LEU A 207 -8.99 -28.70 -1.67
N LEU A 208 -9.11 -28.10 -2.85
CA LEU A 208 -8.99 -28.79 -4.14
C LEU A 208 -8.05 -28.01 -5.06
N PRO A 209 -7.22 -28.68 -5.89
CA PRO A 209 -6.39 -28.01 -6.90
C PRO A 209 -7.21 -27.19 -7.89
N MET A 210 -6.80 -25.96 -8.23
CA MET A 210 -7.54 -25.04 -9.11
C MET A 210 -7.33 -25.32 -10.60
N THR A 211 -7.62 -26.56 -11.00
CA THR A 211 -7.77 -26.97 -12.41
C THR A 211 -8.94 -26.23 -13.07
N THR A 212 -8.97 -26.15 -14.41
CA THR A 212 -10.06 -25.51 -15.15
C THR A 212 -11.45 -26.04 -14.77
N LYS A 213 -11.56 -27.34 -14.46
CA LYS A 213 -12.80 -27.95 -13.98
C LYS A 213 -13.17 -27.47 -12.57
N ASN A 214 -12.21 -27.48 -11.65
CA ASN A 214 -12.46 -27.10 -10.26
C ASN A 214 -12.71 -25.60 -10.11
N LYS A 215 -12.07 -24.75 -10.91
CA LYS A 215 -12.37 -23.32 -11.01
C LYS A 215 -13.83 -23.06 -11.38
N LYS A 216 -14.35 -23.72 -12.44
CA LYS A 216 -15.76 -23.60 -12.84
C LYS A 216 -16.72 -24.02 -11.72
N VAL A 217 -16.38 -25.06 -10.97
CA VAL A 217 -17.19 -25.52 -9.82
C VAL A 217 -17.13 -24.52 -8.66
N ALA A 218 -15.94 -24.01 -8.32
CA ALA A 218 -15.76 -23.00 -7.29
C ALA A 218 -16.52 -21.71 -7.64
N TRP A 219 -16.43 -21.27 -8.90
CA TRP A 219 -17.16 -20.12 -9.43
C TRP A 219 -18.67 -20.27 -9.23
N ALA A 220 -19.23 -21.42 -9.64
CA ALA A 220 -20.66 -21.71 -9.48
C ALA A 220 -21.10 -21.80 -8.01
N ARG A 221 -20.21 -22.19 -7.10
CA ARG A 221 -20.47 -22.22 -5.64
C ARG A 221 -20.51 -20.81 -5.06
N VAL A 222 -19.57 -19.95 -5.43
CA VAL A 222 -19.51 -18.54 -5.00
C VAL A 222 -20.75 -17.77 -5.49
N GLU A 223 -21.18 -17.99 -6.73
CA GLU A 223 -22.36 -17.31 -7.28
C GLU A 223 -23.66 -17.66 -6.52
N LYS A 224 -23.74 -18.90 -6.01
CA LYS A 224 -24.90 -19.40 -5.26
C LYS A 224 -24.96 -18.94 -3.81
N LEU A 225 -23.94 -18.24 -3.30
CA LEU A 225 -23.97 -17.75 -1.93
C LEU A 225 -25.12 -16.76 -1.74
N GLN A 226 -25.82 -16.87 -0.63
CA GLN A 226 -26.97 -16.03 -0.28
C GLN A 226 -26.82 -15.60 1.18
N VAL A 227 -27.42 -14.46 1.52
CA VAL A 227 -27.46 -14.00 2.90
C VAL A 227 -28.36 -14.91 3.74
N GLU A 228 -27.91 -15.16 4.97
CA GLU A 228 -28.56 -15.99 5.97
C GLU A 228 -28.71 -15.17 7.27
N SER A 229 -28.85 -15.81 8.44
CA SER A 229 -29.23 -15.14 9.68
C SER A 229 -28.06 -14.49 10.45
N MET A 230 -27.55 -15.14 11.50
CA MET A 230 -26.64 -14.54 12.48
C MET A 230 -25.16 -14.61 12.03
N THR A 231 -24.23 -14.18 12.89
CA THR A 231 -22.78 -14.13 12.59
C THR A 231 -21.96 -14.94 13.62
N ASN A 232 -21.57 -16.15 13.26
CA ASN A 232 -20.77 -17.10 14.07
C ASN A 232 -19.33 -17.22 13.55
N LEU A 233 -18.55 -16.15 13.77
CA LEU A 233 -17.16 -16.05 13.32
C LEU A 233 -16.28 -17.18 13.87
N TRP A 234 -16.45 -17.54 15.15
CA TRP A 234 -15.64 -18.58 15.80
C TRP A 234 -15.73 -19.93 15.08
N HIS A 235 -16.94 -20.36 14.75
CA HIS A 235 -17.13 -21.64 14.07
C HIS A 235 -16.62 -21.60 12.62
N GLY A 236 -16.74 -20.44 11.95
CA GLY A 236 -16.17 -20.20 10.62
C GLY A 236 -14.65 -20.40 10.62
N VAL A 237 -13.95 -19.73 11.54
CA VAL A 237 -12.49 -19.83 11.69
C VAL A 237 -12.06 -21.28 11.99
N LEU A 238 -12.71 -21.95 12.94
CA LEU A 238 -12.39 -23.34 13.27
C LEU A 238 -12.59 -24.30 12.08
N LYS A 239 -13.67 -24.16 11.31
CA LYS A 239 -13.88 -24.99 10.13
C LYS A 239 -12.87 -24.68 9.03
N GLY A 240 -12.47 -23.42 8.89
CA GLY A 240 -11.42 -23.01 7.95
C GLY A 240 -10.08 -23.66 8.28
N ILE A 241 -9.67 -23.61 9.56
CA ILE A 241 -8.44 -24.25 10.04
C ILE A 241 -8.47 -25.76 9.82
N LYS A 242 -9.60 -26.43 10.13
CA LYS A 242 -9.75 -27.88 9.96
C LYS A 242 -9.59 -28.38 8.52
N LEU A 243 -9.72 -27.51 7.51
CA LEU A 243 -9.49 -27.93 6.12
C LEU A 243 -8.02 -28.25 5.84
N PHE A 244 -7.09 -27.77 6.67
CA PHE A 244 -5.66 -28.05 6.56
C PHE A 244 -5.20 -29.30 7.32
N ASP A 245 -6.12 -30.04 7.96
CA ASP A 245 -5.78 -31.30 8.65
C ASP A 245 -5.32 -32.39 7.65
N ASP A 246 -5.71 -32.29 6.37
CA ASP A 246 -5.23 -33.14 5.28
C ASP A 246 -3.78 -32.71 4.90
N LYS A 247 -2.79 -33.42 5.46
CA LYS A 247 -1.32 -33.19 5.30
C LYS A 247 -0.78 -33.47 3.87
N GLU A 248 -1.61 -33.38 2.84
CA GLU A 248 -1.27 -33.85 1.49
C GLU A 248 -0.22 -33.00 0.75
N ARG A 249 0.14 -31.81 1.25
CA ARG A 249 1.12 -30.95 0.57
C ARG A 249 2.00 -30.20 1.55
N GLU A 250 3.25 -30.63 1.61
CA GLU A 250 4.35 -29.86 2.18
C GLU A 250 4.77 -28.80 1.14
N ASN A 251 5.34 -27.67 1.57
CA ASN A 251 5.87 -26.59 0.70
C ASN A 251 4.86 -25.68 -0.01
N THR A 252 3.70 -25.42 0.60
CA THR A 252 2.76 -24.39 0.12
C THR A 252 2.66 -23.24 1.11
N ALA A 253 2.39 -22.04 0.59
CA ALA A 253 1.97 -20.92 1.41
C ALA A 253 0.50 -21.11 1.81
N ALA A 254 0.26 -21.49 3.06
CA ALA A 254 -1.07 -21.81 3.58
C ALA A 254 -1.70 -20.59 4.27
N ALA A 255 -2.91 -20.20 3.84
CA ALA A 255 -3.61 -19.04 4.39
C ALA A 255 -5.13 -19.29 4.55
N VAL A 256 -5.68 -18.85 5.67
CA VAL A 256 -7.12 -18.68 5.89
C VAL A 256 -7.45 -17.20 5.71
N MET A 257 -8.37 -16.88 4.81
CA MET A 257 -8.81 -15.50 4.53
C MET A 257 -10.25 -15.32 4.99
N ILE A 258 -10.43 -14.55 6.05
CA ILE A 258 -11.71 -14.29 6.71
C ILE A 258 -12.29 -13.01 6.12
N LEU A 259 -13.48 -13.11 5.53
CA LEU A 259 -14.15 -12.04 4.79
C LEU A 259 -15.44 -11.69 5.54
N THR A 260 -15.49 -10.55 6.24
CA THR A 260 -16.61 -10.22 7.14
C THR A 260 -16.83 -8.71 7.27
N ASP A 261 -18.06 -8.31 7.59
CA ASP A 261 -18.42 -6.96 8.03
C ASP A 261 -18.36 -6.80 9.56
N GLY A 262 -17.83 -7.82 10.27
CA GLY A 262 -17.15 -7.68 11.55
C GLY A 262 -18.04 -7.53 12.80
N MET A 263 -19.29 -7.98 12.77
CA MET A 263 -20.18 -8.00 13.94
C MET A 263 -20.51 -9.41 14.46
N PRO A 264 -19.53 -10.16 15.01
CA PRO A 264 -19.85 -11.45 15.63
C PRO A 264 -20.81 -11.24 16.82
N ASN A 265 -21.94 -11.94 16.74
CA ASN A 265 -23.06 -11.81 17.68
C ASN A 265 -23.60 -13.18 18.15
N HIS A 266 -23.06 -14.30 17.64
CA HIS A 266 -23.53 -15.65 17.97
C HIS A 266 -22.39 -16.60 18.34
N MET A 267 -22.55 -17.37 19.43
CA MET A 267 -21.60 -18.37 19.95
C MET A 267 -20.15 -17.87 20.10
N CYS A 268 -19.97 -16.60 20.45
CA CYS A 268 -18.65 -16.05 20.76
C CYS A 268 -18.01 -16.82 21.93
N PRO A 269 -16.70 -17.15 21.85
CA PRO A 269 -16.02 -17.84 22.93
C PRO A 269 -16.02 -17.00 24.22
N VAL A 270 -16.46 -17.60 25.33
CA VAL A 270 -16.60 -16.93 26.63
C VAL A 270 -15.27 -16.31 27.10
N GLN A 271 -14.15 -16.97 26.82
CA GLN A 271 -12.80 -16.52 27.18
C GLN A 271 -12.17 -15.51 26.19
N GLY A 272 -12.90 -15.08 25.16
CA GLY A 272 -12.36 -14.27 24.06
C GLY A 272 -11.79 -15.10 22.91
N TYR A 273 -11.62 -14.47 21.74
CA TYR A 273 -11.14 -15.16 20.53
C TYR A 273 -9.65 -15.47 20.62
N VAL A 274 -8.85 -14.47 21.03
CA VAL A 274 -7.39 -14.56 21.10
C VAL A 274 -6.91 -15.64 22.08
N PRO A 275 -7.40 -15.71 23.34
CA PRO A 275 -6.94 -16.74 24.28
C PRO A 275 -7.29 -18.15 23.82
N LYS A 276 -8.42 -18.31 23.12
CA LYS A 276 -8.83 -19.61 22.56
C LYS A 276 -8.02 -20.01 21.33
N LEU A 277 -7.67 -19.07 20.45
CA LEU A 277 -6.78 -19.33 19.31
C LEU A 277 -5.37 -19.70 19.76
N ARG A 278 -4.84 -19.08 20.83
CA ARG A 278 -3.53 -19.44 21.41
C ARG A 278 -3.42 -20.91 21.83
N GLN A 279 -4.55 -21.55 22.15
CA GLN A 279 -4.60 -22.97 22.54
C GLN A 279 -4.59 -23.93 21.33
N HIS A 280 -4.69 -23.40 20.10
CA HIS A 280 -4.72 -24.20 18.88
C HIS A 280 -3.42 -24.06 18.10
N SER A 281 -2.92 -25.17 17.56
CA SER A 281 -1.86 -25.12 16.55
C SER A 281 -2.46 -24.62 15.23
N LEU A 282 -1.91 -23.53 14.69
CA LEU A 282 -2.38 -22.93 13.45
C LEU A 282 -1.55 -23.45 12.27
N PRO A 283 -2.12 -24.24 11.35
CA PRO A 283 -1.41 -24.80 10.20
C PRO A 283 -1.20 -23.77 9.07
N ALA A 284 -1.89 -22.63 9.13
CA ALA A 284 -1.95 -21.61 8.11
C ALA A 284 -2.01 -20.21 8.77
N SER A 285 -1.54 -19.19 8.05
CA SER A 285 -1.69 -17.80 8.52
C SER A 285 -3.16 -17.37 8.46
N LEU A 286 -3.63 -16.58 9.45
CA LEU A 286 -5.01 -16.06 9.46
C LEU A 286 -5.00 -14.60 9.02
N HIS A 287 -5.67 -14.30 7.91
CA HIS A 287 -5.85 -12.95 7.40
C HIS A 287 -7.31 -12.53 7.57
N THR A 288 -7.55 -11.29 7.99
CA THR A 288 -8.90 -10.75 8.21
C THR A 288 -9.15 -9.54 7.31
N PHE A 289 -10.25 -9.57 6.57
CA PHE A 289 -10.68 -8.50 5.67
C PHE A 289 -12.01 -7.96 6.18
N GLY A 290 -11.97 -6.72 6.66
CA GLY A 290 -13.13 -6.02 7.19
C GLY A 290 -13.79 -5.14 6.14
N PHE A 291 -15.05 -5.41 5.79
CA PHE A 291 -15.81 -4.62 4.82
C PHE A 291 -16.73 -3.59 5.49
N GLY A 292 -16.71 -2.36 4.99
CA GLY A 292 -17.60 -1.28 5.42
C GLY A 292 -17.30 -0.72 6.81
N TYR A 293 -18.15 0.16 7.33
CA TYR A 293 -17.81 1.01 8.49
C TYR A 293 -18.29 0.48 9.86
N SER A 294 -18.95 -0.69 9.90
CA SER A 294 -19.54 -1.25 11.13
C SER A 294 -18.75 -2.44 11.68
N LEU A 295 -17.42 -2.32 11.71
CA LEU A 295 -16.50 -3.40 12.04
C LEU A 295 -16.07 -3.39 13.51
N LYS A 296 -15.89 -4.58 14.12
CA LYS A 296 -15.00 -4.74 15.28
C LYS A 296 -13.55 -4.91 14.82
N SER A 297 -12.95 -3.87 14.23
CA SER A 297 -11.58 -3.92 13.66
C SER A 297 -10.51 -4.35 14.67
N GLY A 298 -10.64 -3.96 15.94
CA GLY A 298 -9.72 -4.39 17.00
C GLY A 298 -9.70 -5.91 17.18
N LEU A 299 -10.87 -6.57 17.15
CA LEU A 299 -10.98 -8.03 17.18
C LEU A 299 -10.36 -8.67 15.93
N LEU A 300 -10.66 -8.13 14.74
CA LEU A 300 -10.14 -8.66 13.47
C LEU A 300 -8.61 -8.55 13.39
N LYS A 301 -8.03 -7.41 13.81
CA LYS A 301 -6.59 -7.22 13.98
C LYS A 301 -6.00 -8.27 14.91
N SER A 302 -6.60 -8.45 16.09
CA SER A 302 -6.06 -9.38 17.09
C SER A 302 -6.11 -10.85 16.64
N ILE A 303 -7.13 -11.24 15.86
CA ILE A 303 -7.21 -12.56 15.22
C ILE A 303 -6.12 -12.73 14.15
N ALA A 304 -5.85 -11.70 13.34
CA ALA A 304 -4.81 -11.75 12.32
C ALA A 304 -3.41 -11.84 12.95
N GLU A 305 -3.12 -11.02 13.97
CA GLU A 305 -1.86 -11.04 14.70
C GLU A 305 -1.57 -12.39 15.35
N ILE A 306 -2.56 -12.97 16.06
CA ILE A 306 -2.37 -14.29 16.67
C ILE A 306 -2.21 -15.38 15.60
N GLY A 307 -2.80 -15.17 14.43
CA GLY A 307 -2.67 -16.01 13.26
C GLY A 307 -1.42 -15.79 12.42
N LEU A 308 -0.51 -14.87 12.77
CA LEU A 308 0.64 -14.49 11.93
C LEU A 308 0.25 -14.07 10.50
N GLY A 309 -0.95 -13.51 10.34
CA GLY A 309 -1.40 -12.89 9.10
C GLY A 309 -1.66 -11.40 9.29
N ASN A 310 -2.46 -10.83 8.40
CA ASN A 310 -2.68 -9.39 8.33
C ASN A 310 -4.18 -9.07 8.35
N TYR A 311 -4.51 -7.96 9.01
CA TYR A 311 -5.80 -7.30 8.93
C TYR A 311 -5.77 -6.23 7.85
N ALA A 312 -6.80 -6.21 7.01
CA ALA A 312 -7.00 -5.20 5.99
C ALA A 312 -8.42 -4.61 6.09
N PHE A 313 -8.48 -3.28 6.02
CA PHE A 313 -9.73 -2.53 6.01
C PHE A 313 -10.15 -2.18 4.57
N ILE A 314 -11.39 -2.49 4.22
CA ILE A 314 -11.96 -2.23 2.90
C ILE A 314 -13.19 -1.31 3.08
N PRO A 315 -13.01 0.01 2.91
CA PRO A 315 -14.09 0.97 3.14
C PRO A 315 -15.23 0.86 2.12
N ASP A 316 -14.90 0.60 0.85
CA ASP A 316 -15.82 0.64 -0.28
C ASP A 316 -15.35 -0.26 -1.43
N ALA A 317 -16.17 -0.32 -2.49
CA ALA A 317 -15.93 -1.17 -3.66
C ALA A 317 -14.63 -0.86 -4.42
N GLY A 318 -14.11 0.37 -4.34
CA GLY A 318 -12.88 0.76 -5.06
C GLY A 318 -11.60 0.27 -4.42
N MET A 319 -11.62 0.05 -3.11
CA MET A 319 -10.46 -0.50 -2.40
C MET A 319 -10.37 -2.02 -2.45
N ILE A 320 -11.37 -2.72 -3.00
CA ILE A 320 -11.37 -4.20 -3.05
C ILE A 320 -10.27 -4.73 -3.93
N GLY A 321 -10.20 -4.25 -5.18
CA GLY A 321 -9.21 -4.72 -6.15
C GLY A 321 -7.81 -4.56 -5.56
N THR A 322 -7.51 -3.35 -5.10
CA THR A 322 -6.20 -2.99 -4.57
C THR A 322 -5.84 -3.85 -3.35
N VAL A 323 -6.70 -3.98 -2.35
CA VAL A 323 -6.40 -4.73 -1.12
C VAL A 323 -6.24 -6.23 -1.37
N PHE A 324 -7.13 -6.86 -2.14
CA PHE A 324 -7.04 -8.29 -2.41
C PHE A 324 -5.87 -8.65 -3.32
N VAL A 325 -5.64 -7.87 -4.38
CA VAL A 325 -4.51 -8.06 -5.29
C VAL A 325 -3.21 -8.10 -4.49
N HIS A 326 -3.01 -7.14 -3.59
CA HIS A 326 -1.80 -7.11 -2.76
C HIS A 326 -1.73 -8.27 -1.77
N ALA A 327 -2.84 -8.59 -1.09
CA ALA A 327 -2.84 -9.70 -0.13
C ALA A 327 -2.46 -11.04 -0.78
N ILE A 328 -3.00 -11.33 -1.97
CA ILE A 328 -2.64 -12.55 -2.71
C ILE A 328 -1.22 -12.45 -3.27
N ALA A 329 -0.80 -11.30 -3.78
CA ALA A 329 0.56 -11.12 -4.31
C ALA A 329 1.63 -11.36 -3.23
N ASN A 330 1.40 -10.87 -2.00
CA ASN A 330 2.28 -11.12 -0.85
C ASN A 330 2.31 -12.61 -0.45
N LEU A 331 1.18 -13.31 -0.55
CA LEU A 331 1.13 -14.75 -0.28
C LEU A 331 1.90 -15.53 -1.38
N GLN A 332 1.65 -15.18 -2.64
CA GLN A 332 2.27 -15.76 -3.84
C GLN A 332 3.76 -15.45 -4.00
N SER A 333 4.30 -14.51 -3.22
CA SER A 333 5.74 -14.19 -3.15
C SER A 333 6.41 -14.68 -1.86
N THR A 334 5.75 -15.53 -1.06
CA THR A 334 6.29 -16.05 0.19
C THR A 334 7.54 -16.92 -0.03
N PHE A 335 8.63 -16.59 0.66
CA PHE A 335 9.87 -17.37 0.72
C PHE A 335 9.86 -18.37 1.88
N ALA A 336 9.50 -17.91 3.07
CA ALA A 336 9.47 -18.72 4.29
C ALA A 336 8.21 -18.44 5.12
N THR A 337 7.76 -19.46 5.84
CA THR A 337 6.57 -19.43 6.69
C THR A 337 6.94 -19.65 8.15
N SER A 338 6.08 -19.16 9.05
CA SER A 338 6.20 -19.37 10.50
C SER A 338 7.56 -18.92 11.07
N THR A 339 8.12 -17.83 10.54
CA THR A 339 9.44 -17.34 10.93
C THR A 339 9.42 -16.71 12.31
N SER A 340 10.41 -17.03 13.13
CA SER A 340 10.61 -16.48 14.48
C SER A 340 12.04 -16.02 14.65
N LEU A 341 12.21 -14.80 15.14
CA LEU A 341 13.51 -14.21 15.48
C LEU A 341 13.70 -14.27 17.00
N THR A 342 14.75 -14.93 17.45
CA THR A 342 15.12 -15.02 18.86
C THR A 342 16.41 -14.29 19.10
N LEU A 343 16.39 -13.31 20.00
CA LEU A 343 17.51 -12.45 20.34
C LEU A 343 17.92 -12.69 21.78
N THR A 344 19.18 -13.03 21.98
CA THR A 344 19.77 -13.28 23.30
C THR A 344 20.75 -12.17 23.59
N ALA A 345 20.46 -11.37 24.62
CA ALA A 345 21.32 -10.30 25.08
C ALA A 345 22.28 -10.82 26.17
N THR A 346 23.57 -10.50 26.03
CA THR A 346 24.60 -10.79 27.03
C THR A 346 25.08 -9.49 27.70
N GLY A 347 25.81 -9.62 28.81
CA GLY A 347 26.32 -8.45 29.55
C GLY A 347 25.23 -7.75 30.37
N ASN A 348 25.28 -6.42 30.44
CA ASN A 348 24.38 -5.61 31.25
C ASN A 348 23.23 -4.97 30.45
N ILE A 349 22.85 -5.55 29.31
CA ILE A 349 21.81 -5.00 28.42
C ILE A 349 20.56 -5.87 28.39
N THR A 350 19.40 -5.22 28.26
CA THR A 350 18.10 -5.85 27.97
C THR A 350 17.51 -5.22 26.72
N LEU A 351 16.98 -6.05 25.81
CA LEU A 351 16.35 -5.60 24.57
C LEU A 351 14.85 -5.41 24.76
N TYR A 352 14.33 -4.33 24.19
CA TYR A 352 12.90 -4.03 24.16
C TYR A 352 12.43 -3.68 22.74
N GLU A 353 11.24 -4.17 22.37
CA GLU A 353 10.58 -3.82 21.12
C GLU A 353 10.18 -2.33 21.12
N THR A 354 10.32 -1.68 19.96
CA THR A 354 10.00 -0.25 19.82
C THR A 354 8.64 0.03 19.20
N MET A 355 8.03 -0.96 18.51
CA MET A 355 6.83 -0.77 17.69
C MET A 355 5.50 -0.91 18.44
N GLY A 356 5.54 -0.84 19.78
CA GLY A 356 4.37 -1.00 20.65
C GLY A 356 3.98 -2.46 20.93
N HIS A 357 2.91 -2.65 21.70
CA HIS A 357 2.42 -3.98 22.07
C HIS A 357 1.45 -4.53 21.02
N TYR A 358 1.56 -5.83 20.73
CA TYR A 358 0.68 -6.61 19.85
C TYR A 358 0.36 -7.95 20.50
N ALA A 359 -0.66 -8.67 20.02
CA ALA A 359 -1.23 -9.83 20.69
C ALA A 359 -0.28 -11.04 20.86
N LYS A 360 0.90 -11.05 20.24
CA LYS A 360 1.95 -12.08 20.45
C LYS A 360 3.23 -11.55 21.11
N SER A 361 3.31 -10.26 21.39
CA SER A 361 4.45 -9.68 22.11
C SER A 361 4.63 -10.39 23.44
N LYS A 362 5.87 -10.77 23.74
CA LYS A 362 6.28 -11.33 25.01
C LYS A 362 7.36 -10.45 25.59
N ASP A 363 7.28 -10.22 26.90
CA ASP A 363 8.38 -9.58 27.62
C ASP A 363 9.63 -10.47 27.54
N PRO A 364 10.84 -9.88 27.61
CA PRO A 364 12.08 -10.64 27.63
C PRO A 364 12.06 -11.67 28.77
N GLU A 365 12.20 -12.95 28.42
CA GLU A 365 12.23 -14.07 29.37
C GLU A 365 13.68 -14.34 29.78
N THR A 366 13.91 -14.73 31.03
CA THR A 366 15.24 -15.17 31.49
C THR A 366 15.47 -16.60 31.02
N ALA A 367 16.42 -16.81 30.11
CA ALA A 367 16.84 -18.12 29.65
C ALA A 367 17.98 -18.65 30.55
N ASP A 368 17.75 -19.81 31.17
CA ASP A 368 18.70 -20.44 32.09
C ASP A 368 19.66 -21.35 31.31
N HIS A 369 20.72 -20.76 30.76
CA HIS A 369 21.79 -21.47 30.04
C HIS A 369 23.01 -21.73 30.96
N GLY A 370 22.79 -22.36 32.11
CA GLY A 370 23.87 -22.73 33.05
C GLY A 370 24.33 -21.58 33.97
N GLN A 371 25.64 -21.37 34.13
CA GLN A 371 26.20 -20.43 35.13
C GLN A 371 25.96 -18.93 34.85
N GLN A 372 25.35 -18.55 33.72
CA GLN A 372 24.98 -17.18 33.40
C GLN A 372 23.53 -17.09 32.92
N SER A 373 22.75 -16.22 33.56
CA SER A 373 21.37 -15.91 33.19
C SER A 373 21.36 -14.89 32.05
N HIS A 374 20.87 -15.26 30.88
CA HIS A 374 20.72 -14.36 29.73
C HIS A 374 19.25 -13.96 29.54
N LYS A 375 18.99 -12.73 29.11
CA LYS A 375 17.64 -12.31 28.73
C LYS A 375 17.41 -12.56 27.25
N GLN A 376 16.30 -13.21 26.94
CA GLN A 376 15.94 -13.63 25.60
C GLN A 376 14.62 -12.96 25.18
N LEU A 377 14.60 -12.37 23.99
CA LEU A 377 13.43 -11.76 23.36
C LEU A 377 13.10 -12.56 22.10
N THR A 378 11.86 -13.04 21.97
CA THR A 378 11.40 -13.78 20.77
C THR A 378 10.32 -12.98 20.07
N ILE A 379 10.57 -12.65 18.79
CA ILE A 379 9.71 -11.83 17.95
C ILE A 379 9.21 -12.71 16.78
N PRO A 380 7.90 -12.98 16.68
CA PRO A 380 7.35 -13.70 15.54
C PRO A 380 7.32 -12.79 14.31
N LEU A 381 8.02 -13.17 13.25
CA LEU A 381 8.06 -12.42 11.98
C LEU A 381 6.97 -12.86 11.00
N GLY A 382 6.44 -14.08 11.18
CA GLY A 382 5.42 -14.65 10.29
C GLY A 382 6.00 -15.06 8.94
N ASN A 383 5.31 -14.68 7.86
CA ASN A 383 5.75 -15.00 6.50
C ASN A 383 6.77 -13.95 6.02
N LEU A 384 7.85 -14.42 5.41
CA LEU A 384 8.85 -13.60 4.72
C LEU A 384 8.65 -13.71 3.21
N GLN A 385 8.73 -12.60 2.47
CA GLN A 385 8.57 -12.55 1.02
C GLN A 385 9.93 -12.45 0.31
N TYR A 386 10.04 -13.05 -0.88
CA TYR A 386 11.21 -12.85 -1.74
C TYR A 386 11.43 -11.36 -2.01
N GLY A 387 12.68 -10.90 -1.92
CA GLY A 387 13.06 -9.51 -2.23
C GLY A 387 12.52 -8.45 -1.28
N GLN A 388 11.94 -8.82 -0.14
CA GLN A 388 11.46 -7.89 0.89
C GLN A 388 12.13 -8.20 2.24
N SER A 389 12.90 -7.25 2.76
CA SER A 389 13.50 -7.37 4.09
C SER A 389 12.45 -7.22 5.20
N ARG A 390 12.74 -7.81 6.35
CA ARG A 390 12.08 -7.53 7.62
C ARG A 390 13.08 -6.88 8.56
N ASP A 391 12.81 -5.64 8.92
CA ASP A 391 13.69 -4.76 9.66
C ASP A 391 13.04 -4.40 10.99
N ILE A 392 13.78 -4.55 12.09
CA ILE A 392 13.25 -4.34 13.45
C ILE A 392 14.24 -3.47 14.22
N ILE A 393 13.75 -2.35 14.74
CA ILE A 393 14.51 -1.53 15.70
C ILE A 393 14.16 -1.95 17.11
N LEU A 394 15.19 -2.17 17.92
CA LEU A 394 15.08 -2.50 19.34
C LEU A 394 15.88 -1.50 20.16
N LYS A 395 15.42 -1.19 21.36
CA LYS A 395 16.12 -0.32 22.31
C LYS A 395 16.94 -1.14 23.29
N TYR A 396 18.12 -0.63 23.65
CA TYR A 396 18.89 -1.12 24.78
C TYR A 396 18.40 -0.43 26.05
N CYS A 397 18.22 -1.22 27.10
CA CYS A 397 18.07 -0.71 28.46
C CYS A 397 19.14 -1.34 29.36
N PRO A 398 19.83 -0.54 30.19
CA PRO A 398 20.78 -1.08 31.15
C PRO A 398 20.06 -1.95 32.20
N SER A 399 20.64 -3.10 32.51
CA SER A 399 20.17 -4.00 33.55
C SER A 399 20.73 -3.51 34.90
N GLU A 400 19.91 -2.76 35.62
CA GLU A 400 20.15 -2.19 36.97
C GLU A 400 21.42 -1.31 37.16
N LYS A 401 21.19 -0.02 37.43
CA LYS A 401 22.12 1.00 38.02
C LYS A 401 23.45 1.30 37.33
N GLU A 402 23.88 0.56 36.31
CA GLU A 402 25.08 0.89 35.53
C GLU A 402 24.76 1.83 34.35
N THR A 403 25.64 2.82 34.12
CA THR A 403 25.47 3.83 33.06
C THR A 403 26.21 3.51 31.77
N ASP A 404 27.15 2.55 31.79
CA ASP A 404 27.95 2.16 30.61
C ASP A 404 27.41 0.82 30.07
N LEU A 405 26.83 0.84 28.87
CA LEU A 405 26.23 -0.35 28.24
C LEU A 405 27.33 -1.22 27.61
N ARG A 406 27.43 -2.47 28.04
CA ARG A 406 28.37 -3.47 27.50
C ARG A 406 27.69 -4.82 27.34
N GLY A 407 27.91 -5.44 26.19
CA GLY A 407 27.36 -6.75 25.88
C GLY A 407 27.36 -7.05 24.39
N SER A 408 26.95 -8.26 24.05
CA SER A 408 26.68 -8.68 22.68
C SER A 408 25.21 -9.08 22.53
N VAL A 409 24.73 -9.01 21.29
CA VAL A 409 23.42 -9.52 20.90
C VAL A 409 23.64 -10.67 19.94
N LEU A 410 23.13 -11.85 20.32
CA LEU A 410 23.06 -13.02 19.45
C LEU A 410 21.64 -13.11 18.87
N ALA A 411 21.53 -13.10 17.55
CA ALA A 411 20.30 -13.36 16.82
C ALA A 411 20.29 -14.78 16.27
N SER A 412 19.18 -15.48 16.51
CA SER A 412 18.83 -16.76 15.92
C SER A 412 17.53 -16.61 15.15
N LEU A 413 17.46 -17.15 13.94
CA LEU A 413 16.25 -17.19 13.14
C LEU A 413 15.85 -18.64 12.89
N ASP A 414 14.63 -18.97 13.31
CA ASP A 414 13.97 -20.21 12.94
C ASP A 414 12.96 -19.90 11.83
N CYS A 415 13.08 -20.58 10.70
CA CYS A 415 12.17 -20.42 9.59
C CYS A 415 11.96 -21.72 8.82
N ARG A 416 10.71 -21.93 8.40
CA ARG A 416 10.36 -23.03 7.49
C ARG A 416 10.28 -22.50 6.07
N THR A 417 11.34 -22.73 5.30
CA THR A 417 11.35 -22.40 3.87
C THR A 417 10.44 -23.34 3.08
N LEU A 418 10.00 -22.86 1.93
CA LEU A 418 9.17 -23.66 1.02
C LEU A 418 9.99 -24.64 0.15
N ASP A 419 11.32 -24.68 0.25
CA ASP A 419 12.14 -25.76 -0.31
C ASP A 419 12.44 -26.87 0.71
N SER A 420 11.68 -26.91 1.82
CA SER A 420 11.82 -27.85 2.95
C SER A 420 13.15 -27.79 3.70
N SER A 421 13.97 -26.76 3.49
CA SER A 421 15.15 -26.53 4.32
C SER A 421 14.77 -25.76 5.59
N THR A 422 14.86 -26.38 6.76
CA THR A 422 14.93 -25.61 8.01
C THR A 422 16.29 -24.91 8.02
N ASN A 423 16.27 -23.58 7.98
CA ASN A 423 17.49 -22.79 8.05
C ASN A 423 17.56 -22.17 9.44
N ASP A 424 18.45 -22.72 10.26
CA ASP A 424 18.86 -22.10 11.51
C ASP A 424 20.06 -21.20 11.21
N LEU A 425 19.82 -19.89 11.21
CA LEU A 425 20.85 -18.90 11.00
C LEU A 425 21.16 -18.18 12.31
N PHE A 426 22.46 -18.03 12.59
CA PHE A 426 22.96 -17.36 13.80
C PHE A 426 23.92 -16.24 13.43
N VAL A 427 23.72 -15.06 14.01
CA VAL A 427 24.61 -13.90 13.87
C VAL A 427 24.78 -13.23 15.22
N GLU A 428 26.00 -12.91 15.59
CA GLU A 428 26.33 -12.17 16.81
C GLU A 428 26.92 -10.81 16.45
N ALA A 429 26.52 -9.77 17.19
CA ALA A 429 27.11 -8.45 17.10
C ALA A 429 27.42 -7.88 18.48
N ASP A 430 28.60 -7.28 18.60
CA ASP A 430 28.99 -6.49 19.77
C ASP A 430 28.36 -5.09 19.65
N ILE A 431 27.77 -4.59 20.73
CA ILE A 431 27.11 -3.28 20.79
C ILE A 431 28.11 -2.13 20.57
N GLU A 432 29.39 -2.36 20.83
CA GLU A 432 30.46 -1.40 20.56
C GLU A 432 30.75 -1.27 19.05
N THR A 433 30.31 -2.23 18.23
CA THR A 433 30.49 -2.19 16.78
C THR A 433 29.46 -1.25 16.14
N THR A 434 29.91 -0.10 15.62
CA THR A 434 29.00 0.85 14.95
C THR A 434 28.56 0.35 13.58
N THR A 435 27.26 0.49 13.28
CA THR A 435 26.71 0.19 11.94
C THR A 435 27.39 0.99 10.83
N SER A 436 27.53 0.38 9.65
CA SER A 436 27.95 1.05 8.42
C SER A 436 26.78 1.55 7.56
N LEU A 437 25.54 1.42 8.04
CA LEU A 437 24.36 1.84 7.28
C LEU A 437 24.29 3.37 7.14
N PRO A 438 23.77 3.88 6.00
CA PRO A 438 23.48 5.30 5.86
C PRO A 438 22.52 5.79 6.94
N LYS A 439 22.71 7.02 7.41
CA LYS A 439 21.90 7.62 8.47
C LYS A 439 20.42 7.71 8.09
N GLU A 440 20.15 7.92 6.81
CA GLU A 440 18.81 8.04 6.22
C GLU A 440 18.03 6.72 6.36
N ILE A 441 18.69 5.57 6.19
CA ILE A 441 18.09 4.23 6.35
C ILE A 441 17.78 3.95 7.81
N VAL A 442 18.73 4.25 8.71
CA VAL A 442 18.51 4.12 10.15
C VAL A 442 17.34 5.01 10.59
N GLN A 443 17.31 6.25 10.12
CA GLN A 443 16.23 7.19 10.46
C GLN A 443 14.88 6.73 9.90
N TYR A 444 14.82 6.22 8.67
CA TYR A 444 13.59 5.66 8.10
C TYR A 444 12.99 4.58 9.00
N HIS A 445 13.82 3.63 9.45
CA HIS A 445 13.34 2.57 10.33
C HIS A 445 12.99 3.08 11.75
N ARG A 446 13.68 4.12 12.27
CA ARG A 446 13.33 4.77 13.55
C ARG A 446 11.96 5.45 13.45
N THR A 447 11.79 6.32 12.46
CA THR A 447 10.53 7.02 12.20
C THR A 447 9.38 6.03 12.00
N ARG A 448 9.58 4.95 11.23
CA ARG A 448 8.56 3.90 11.07
C ARG A 448 8.22 3.23 12.39
N ALA A 449 9.21 2.91 13.22
CA ALA A 449 8.98 2.31 14.52
C ALA A 449 8.19 3.27 15.45
N ASP A 450 8.50 4.56 15.42
CA ASP A 450 7.79 5.59 16.18
C ASP A 450 6.33 5.75 15.69
N ILE A 451 6.08 5.68 14.37
CA ILE A 451 4.71 5.64 13.81
C ILE A 451 3.96 4.39 14.32
N CYS A 452 4.58 3.21 14.26
CA CYS A 452 3.98 1.98 14.80
C CYS A 452 3.65 2.12 16.29
N ALA A 453 4.57 2.67 17.10
CA ALA A 453 4.38 2.90 18.52
C ALA A 453 3.23 3.87 18.78
N PHE A 454 3.19 4.98 18.04
CA PHE A 454 2.11 5.97 18.10
C PHE A 454 0.77 5.34 17.78
N LEU A 455 0.64 4.64 16.66
CA LEU A 455 -0.60 3.97 16.26
C LEU A 455 -1.01 2.89 17.28
N SER A 456 -0.07 2.06 17.75
CA SER A 456 -0.32 1.06 18.80
C SER A 456 -0.85 1.72 20.09
N SER A 457 -0.36 2.91 20.44
CA SER A 457 -0.82 3.64 21.64
C SER A 457 -2.28 4.12 21.57
N ILE A 458 -2.87 4.19 20.37
CA ILE A 458 -4.29 4.50 20.17
C ILE A 458 -5.16 3.26 20.44
N PHE A 459 -4.60 2.06 20.23
CA PHE A 459 -5.29 0.78 20.30
C PHE A 459 -4.63 -0.18 21.31
N PRO A 460 -4.70 0.08 22.62
CA PRO A 460 -4.16 -0.83 23.62
C PRO A 460 -4.84 -2.20 23.60
N LEU A 461 -4.15 -3.20 24.16
CA LEU A 461 -4.66 -4.55 24.35
C LEU A 461 -5.50 -4.63 25.64
N SER A 462 -6.66 -5.27 25.56
CA SER A 462 -7.49 -5.62 26.71
C SER A 462 -6.91 -6.81 27.49
N SER A 463 -7.53 -7.16 28.62
CA SER A 463 -7.15 -8.35 29.42
C SER A 463 -7.24 -9.67 28.66
N VAL A 464 -8.04 -9.74 27.60
CA VAL A 464 -8.14 -10.90 26.69
C VAL A 464 -7.23 -10.77 25.46
N SER A 465 -6.29 -9.82 25.47
CA SER A 465 -5.37 -9.53 24.35
C SER A 465 -6.09 -9.15 23.05
N GLU A 466 -7.26 -8.52 23.15
CA GLU A 466 -7.97 -7.93 22.02
C GLU A 466 -7.76 -6.40 22.00
N HIS A 467 -7.40 -5.84 20.85
CA HIS A 467 -7.27 -4.40 20.64
C HIS A 467 -8.61 -3.69 20.84
N TYR A 468 -8.60 -2.57 21.56
CA TYR A 468 -9.76 -1.70 21.72
C TYR A 468 -9.35 -0.24 21.59
N VAL A 469 -10.33 0.62 21.29
CA VAL A 469 -10.11 2.08 21.20
C VAL A 469 -10.24 2.67 22.60
N ILE A 470 -9.30 3.52 23.01
CA ILE A 470 -9.41 4.22 24.29
C ILE A 470 -10.59 5.21 24.24
N SER A 471 -11.53 5.07 25.16
CA SER A 471 -12.68 5.97 25.29
C SER A 471 -12.33 7.14 26.22
N GLY A 472 -12.38 8.38 25.72
CA GLY A 472 -12.21 9.59 26.54
C GLY A 472 -12.22 10.87 25.70
N THR A 473 -12.86 11.94 26.21
CA THR A 473 -12.99 13.23 25.52
C THR A 473 -11.64 13.89 25.21
N ASP A 474 -10.64 13.73 26.08
CA ASP A 474 -9.32 14.37 25.91
C ASP A 474 -8.33 13.53 25.10
N MET A 475 -8.63 12.23 24.87
CA MET A 475 -7.69 11.31 24.23
C MET A 475 -7.32 11.75 22.81
N ARG A 476 -8.31 12.22 22.02
CA ARG A 476 -8.05 12.66 20.64
C ARG A 476 -7.13 13.87 20.60
N SER A 477 -7.38 14.86 21.46
CA SER A 477 -6.55 16.07 21.55
C SER A 477 -5.11 15.72 21.96
N ILE A 478 -4.94 14.79 22.90
CA ILE A 478 -3.63 14.29 23.32
C ILE A 478 -2.93 13.57 22.15
N LYS A 479 -3.61 12.64 21.48
CA LYS A 479 -3.03 11.90 20.34
C LYS A 479 -2.76 12.77 19.13
N HIS A 480 -3.56 13.81 18.91
CA HIS A 480 -3.27 14.80 17.88
C HIS A 480 -2.00 15.60 18.23
N ALA A 481 -1.81 16.02 19.49
CA ALA A 481 -0.60 16.71 19.91
C ALA A 481 0.65 15.81 19.83
N GLU A 482 0.53 14.53 20.20
CA GLU A 482 1.60 13.54 20.02
C GLU A 482 1.96 13.34 18.55
N LEU A 483 0.97 13.28 17.64
CA LEU A 483 1.21 13.18 16.20
C LEU A 483 1.93 14.42 15.66
N GLU A 484 1.50 15.63 16.01
CA GLU A 484 2.16 16.87 15.57
C GLU A 484 3.62 16.93 16.05
N ALA A 485 3.90 16.46 17.27
CA ALA A 485 5.28 16.36 17.75
C ALA A 485 6.13 15.37 16.92
N LEU A 486 5.55 14.23 16.52
CA LEU A 486 6.22 13.25 15.66
C LEU A 486 6.46 13.78 14.24
N ILE A 487 5.49 14.50 13.67
CA ILE A 487 5.62 15.18 12.37
C ILE A 487 6.78 16.19 12.42
N HIS A 488 6.78 17.09 13.40
CA HIS A 488 7.82 18.09 13.55
C HIS A 488 9.22 17.48 13.77
N LEU A 489 9.32 16.39 14.54
CA LEU A 489 10.58 15.67 14.70
C LEU A 489 11.07 15.14 13.34
N THR A 490 10.17 14.54 12.57
CA THR A 490 10.48 13.96 11.25
C THR A 490 10.92 15.04 10.25
N GLU A 491 10.18 16.16 10.17
CA GLU A 491 10.52 17.31 9.32
C GLU A 491 11.88 17.93 9.70
N SER A 492 12.19 17.99 10.99
CA SER A 492 13.44 18.60 11.49
C SER A 492 14.71 17.86 11.03
N ASN A 493 14.57 16.58 10.67
CA ASN A 493 15.67 15.77 10.17
C ASN A 493 16.06 16.11 8.71
N LYS A 494 15.24 16.89 7.98
CA LYS A 494 15.52 17.43 6.63
C LYS A 494 15.93 16.38 5.58
N HIS A 495 15.35 15.19 5.65
CA HIS A 495 15.61 14.14 4.66
C HIS A 495 14.93 14.47 3.31
N THR A 496 15.60 14.10 2.23
CA THR A 496 15.12 14.28 0.84
C THR A 496 14.93 12.95 0.12
N ASP A 497 15.20 11.83 0.78
CA ASP A 497 15.01 10.51 0.22
C ASP A 497 13.53 10.09 0.25
N GLU A 498 13.17 9.28 -0.73
CA GLU A 498 11.80 8.81 -0.96
C GLU A 498 11.26 7.98 0.22
N LEU A 499 12.12 7.23 0.93
CA LEU A 499 11.68 6.38 2.04
C LEU A 499 11.19 7.24 3.21
N ASN A 500 12.00 8.21 3.66
CA ASN A 500 11.58 9.12 4.73
C ASN A 500 10.43 10.05 4.28
N ALA A 501 10.43 10.51 3.03
CA ALA A 501 9.33 11.30 2.48
C ALA A 501 8.00 10.53 2.54
N SER A 502 8.00 9.25 2.17
CA SER A 502 6.79 8.43 2.18
C SER A 502 6.12 8.32 3.56
N LEU A 503 6.91 8.23 4.65
CA LEU A 503 6.37 8.18 6.02
C LEU A 503 5.78 9.51 6.46
N LEU A 504 6.38 10.63 6.03
CA LEU A 504 5.85 11.96 6.30
C LEU A 504 4.54 12.18 5.52
N GLU A 505 4.46 11.70 4.28
CA GLU A 505 3.24 11.75 3.47
C GLU A 505 2.11 10.92 4.08
N ASP A 506 2.38 9.74 4.66
CA ASP A 506 1.38 8.95 5.39
C ASP A 506 0.81 9.73 6.58
N MET A 507 1.67 10.43 7.32
CA MET A 507 1.30 11.21 8.50
C MET A 507 0.54 12.49 8.15
N SER A 508 1.07 13.31 7.24
CA SER A 508 0.62 14.68 7.00
C SER A 508 0.77 15.17 5.55
N GLY A 509 0.83 14.28 4.57
CA GLY A 509 0.82 14.65 3.16
C GLY A 509 -0.47 15.38 2.74
N PRO A 510 -0.44 16.13 1.62
CA PRO A 510 -1.64 16.73 1.04
C PRO A 510 -2.62 15.64 0.56
N ASP A 511 -3.91 15.94 0.50
CA ASP A 511 -4.92 15.00 -0.01
C ASP A 511 -4.54 14.52 -1.43
N PRO A 512 -4.61 13.20 -1.74
CA PRO A 512 -5.22 12.11 -0.99
C PRO A 512 -4.34 11.41 0.08
N SER A 513 -3.12 11.89 0.34
CA SER A 513 -2.22 11.40 1.39
C SER A 513 -2.63 11.96 2.77
N GLY A 514 -1.77 11.84 3.79
CA GLY A 514 -1.98 12.45 5.12
C GLY A 514 -3.13 11.85 5.93
N GLN A 515 -3.52 10.61 5.61
CA GLN A 515 -4.72 9.99 6.14
C GLN A 515 -4.66 9.75 7.65
N ILE A 516 -3.47 9.68 8.25
CA ILE A 516 -3.32 9.58 9.72
C ILE A 516 -3.82 10.87 10.39
N LYS A 517 -3.33 12.03 9.96
CA LYS A 517 -3.77 13.34 10.48
C LYS A 517 -5.25 13.57 10.18
N LEU A 518 -5.71 13.25 8.97
CA LEU A 518 -7.12 13.37 8.61
C LEU A 518 -8.02 12.49 9.49
N ALA A 519 -7.63 11.24 9.75
CA ALA A 519 -8.37 10.34 10.62
C ALA A 519 -8.54 10.87 12.05
N LEU A 520 -7.57 11.65 12.56
CA LEU A 520 -7.60 12.23 13.91
C LEU A 520 -8.17 13.65 13.97
N SER A 521 -8.41 14.29 12.82
CA SER A 521 -8.90 15.67 12.73
C SER A 521 -10.34 15.86 13.23
N SER A 522 -11.19 14.83 13.12
CA SER A 522 -12.59 14.90 13.54
C SER A 522 -13.06 13.60 14.19
N GLU A 523 -14.05 13.73 15.09
CA GLU A 523 -14.71 12.57 15.70
C GLU A 523 -15.39 11.69 14.67
N GLU A 524 -16.02 12.35 13.71
CA GLU A 524 -16.78 11.70 12.65
C GLU A 524 -15.87 10.85 11.78
N TYR A 525 -14.73 11.39 11.31
CA TYR A 525 -13.78 10.64 10.50
C TYR A 525 -13.15 9.49 11.27
N PHE A 526 -12.73 9.74 12.52
CA PHE A 526 -12.16 8.69 13.35
C PHE A 526 -13.14 7.53 13.58
N ASN A 527 -14.38 7.85 13.94
CA ASN A 527 -15.40 6.85 14.24
C ASN A 527 -15.94 6.14 13.00
N LYS A 528 -16.01 6.83 11.86
CA LYS A 528 -16.50 6.29 10.59
C LYS A 528 -15.48 5.37 9.95
N TRP A 529 -14.23 5.80 9.79
CA TRP A 529 -13.23 5.03 9.03
C TRP A 529 -11.84 5.03 9.69
N GLY A 530 -11.44 6.10 10.37
CA GLY A 530 -10.09 6.28 10.90
C GLY A 530 -9.64 5.14 11.82
N LYS A 531 -10.47 4.75 12.80
CA LYS A 531 -10.15 3.64 13.72
C LYS A 531 -9.96 2.27 13.03
N HIS A 532 -10.54 2.09 11.84
CA HIS A 532 -10.42 0.86 11.06
C HIS A 532 -9.18 0.92 10.16
N TYR A 533 -8.99 2.06 9.50
CA TYR A 533 -7.84 2.34 8.64
C TYR A 533 -6.51 2.33 9.39
N LEU A 534 -6.42 3.04 10.53
CA LEU A 534 -5.17 3.15 11.30
C LEU A 534 -4.65 1.79 11.80
N LEU A 535 -5.54 0.85 12.14
CA LEU A 535 -5.17 -0.52 12.48
C LEU A 535 -4.63 -1.31 11.28
N SER A 536 -5.19 -1.09 10.09
CA SER A 536 -4.74 -1.70 8.83
C SER A 536 -3.36 -1.16 8.43
N LEU A 537 -3.13 0.15 8.61
CA LEU A 537 -1.84 0.80 8.34
C LEU A 537 -0.77 0.36 9.34
N LEU A 538 -1.11 0.28 10.64
CA LEU A 538 -0.23 -0.26 11.66
C LEU A 538 0.24 -1.68 11.30
N ASP A 539 -0.67 -2.54 10.84
CA ASP A 539 -0.34 -3.89 10.42
C ASP A 539 0.63 -3.93 9.23
N ALA A 540 0.44 -3.03 8.26
CA ALA A 540 1.31 -2.91 7.10
C ALA A 540 2.73 -2.48 7.48
N HIS A 541 2.90 -1.48 8.35
CA HIS A 541 4.23 -1.04 8.78
C HIS A 541 4.91 -2.01 9.74
N GLN A 542 4.19 -2.62 10.68
CA GLN A 542 4.75 -3.65 11.57
C GLN A 542 5.28 -4.84 10.75
N ASN A 543 4.55 -5.22 9.70
CA ASN A 543 4.93 -6.33 8.86
C ASN A 543 5.70 -5.93 7.59
N GLN A 544 5.97 -4.65 7.35
CA GLN A 544 6.57 -4.18 6.08
C GLN A 544 5.95 -4.85 4.85
N ILE A 545 4.62 -4.85 4.78
CA ILE A 545 3.83 -5.44 3.70
C ILE A 545 3.04 -4.33 3.01
N CYS A 546 3.11 -4.31 1.68
CA CYS A 546 2.26 -3.44 0.88
C CYS A 546 0.83 -4.01 0.90
N ASN A 547 -0.11 -3.28 1.51
CA ASN A 547 -1.49 -3.73 1.72
C ASN A 547 -2.50 -3.06 0.77
N SER A 548 -2.13 -1.94 0.12
CA SER A 548 -2.98 -1.22 -0.84
C SER A 548 -2.16 -0.28 -1.73
N PHE A 549 -2.79 0.33 -2.73
CA PHE A 549 -2.19 1.38 -3.57
C PHE A 549 -2.35 2.81 -3.00
N LYS A 550 -2.93 2.95 -1.81
CA LYS A 550 -3.33 4.26 -1.28
C LYS A 550 -2.19 4.99 -0.58
N ASP A 551 -1.43 4.26 0.22
CA ASP A 551 -0.58 4.85 1.25
C ASP A 551 0.90 4.83 0.81
N PRO A 552 1.56 6.00 0.67
CA PRO A 552 2.95 6.11 0.23
C PRO A 552 3.96 5.22 0.96
N GLY A 553 3.87 5.09 2.29
CA GLY A 553 4.82 4.28 3.04
C GLY A 553 4.70 2.79 2.74
N PRO A 554 3.50 2.18 2.82
CA PRO A 554 3.28 0.80 2.40
C PRO A 554 3.67 0.50 0.94
N LEU A 555 3.58 1.47 0.02
CA LEU A 555 4.06 1.33 -1.36
C LEU A 555 5.58 1.11 -1.45
N MET A 556 6.35 1.47 -0.43
CA MET A 556 7.79 1.20 -0.37
C MET A 556 8.10 -0.29 -0.17
N TYR A 557 7.14 -1.10 0.26
CA TYR A 557 7.32 -2.53 0.50
C TYR A 557 7.04 -3.34 -0.76
N GLY A 558 7.91 -4.31 -1.06
CA GLY A 558 7.80 -5.18 -2.23
C GLY A 558 8.20 -4.51 -3.56
N ARG A 559 8.45 -3.18 -3.58
CA ARG A 559 8.83 -2.43 -4.80
C ARG A 559 10.11 -2.89 -5.48
N ASN A 560 10.97 -3.61 -4.75
CA ASN A 560 12.21 -4.18 -5.25
C ASN A 560 12.15 -5.71 -5.41
N SER A 561 10.96 -6.31 -5.24
CA SER A 561 10.73 -7.74 -5.37
C SER A 561 10.12 -8.07 -6.74
N PRO A 562 10.91 -8.64 -7.67
CA PRO A 562 10.41 -8.93 -9.03
C PRO A 562 9.29 -9.96 -9.04
N LEU A 563 9.31 -10.91 -8.10
CA LEU A 563 8.25 -11.90 -7.98
C LEU A 563 6.94 -11.27 -7.46
N PHE A 564 7.02 -10.42 -6.44
CA PHE A 564 5.84 -9.74 -5.91
C PHE A 564 5.19 -8.85 -6.97
N ILE A 565 5.97 -8.03 -7.67
CA ILE A 565 5.49 -7.14 -8.74
C ILE A 565 4.79 -7.95 -9.82
N LYS A 566 5.42 -9.02 -10.31
CA LYS A 566 4.83 -9.92 -11.32
C LYS A 566 3.50 -10.52 -10.85
N CYS A 567 3.44 -11.02 -9.61
CA CYS A 567 2.21 -11.57 -9.04
C CYS A 567 1.11 -10.51 -8.97
N ARG A 568 1.43 -9.34 -8.40
CA ARG A 568 0.52 -8.20 -8.27
C ARG A 568 -0.06 -7.79 -9.63
N ASP A 569 0.78 -7.59 -10.64
CA ASP A 569 0.33 -7.13 -11.96
C ASP A 569 -0.53 -8.19 -12.67
N THR A 570 -0.22 -9.47 -12.48
CA THR A 570 -1.04 -10.58 -12.99
C THR A 570 -2.42 -10.61 -12.32
N LEU A 571 -2.45 -10.40 -11.01
CA LEU A 571 -3.67 -10.34 -10.20
C LEU A 571 -4.54 -9.14 -10.57
N ASP A 572 -3.93 -7.97 -10.76
CA ASP A 572 -4.60 -6.72 -11.16
C ASP A 572 -5.20 -6.86 -12.56
N PHE A 573 -4.44 -7.41 -13.52
CA PHE A 573 -4.95 -7.73 -14.86
C PHE A 573 -6.14 -8.70 -14.80
N ALA A 574 -6.07 -9.73 -13.97
CA ALA A 574 -7.18 -10.67 -13.82
C ALA A 574 -8.42 -9.98 -13.23
N PHE A 575 -8.25 -9.12 -12.22
CA PHE A 575 -9.32 -8.33 -11.61
C PHE A 575 -10.04 -7.45 -12.64
N ASP A 576 -9.28 -6.70 -13.44
CA ASP A 576 -9.82 -5.77 -14.45
C ASP A 576 -10.59 -6.48 -15.58
N ASN A 577 -10.25 -7.73 -15.86
CA ASN A 577 -10.89 -8.54 -16.90
C ASN A 577 -12.10 -9.34 -16.41
N LEU A 578 -12.39 -9.32 -15.11
CA LEU A 578 -13.59 -9.99 -14.58
C LEU A 578 -14.87 -9.27 -15.01
N PRO A 579 -15.97 -10.03 -15.20
CA PRO A 579 -17.28 -9.42 -15.35
C PRO A 579 -17.67 -8.69 -14.06
N PRO A 580 -18.31 -7.51 -14.17
CA PRO A 580 -18.74 -6.78 -13.00
C PRO A 580 -19.71 -7.60 -12.12
N PRO A 581 -19.74 -7.34 -10.80
CA PRO A 581 -20.73 -7.95 -9.93
C PRO A 581 -22.14 -7.53 -10.35
N LYS A 582 -23.09 -8.47 -10.27
CA LYS A 582 -24.49 -8.19 -10.52
C LYS A 582 -25.11 -7.64 -9.23
N PRO A 583 -25.74 -6.45 -9.26
CA PRO A 583 -26.47 -5.89 -8.12
C PRO A 583 -27.50 -6.87 -7.56
N SER A 584 -27.41 -7.18 -6.27
CA SER A 584 -28.45 -7.95 -5.55
C SER A 584 -29.52 -7.06 -4.92
N ASN A 585 -29.23 -5.79 -4.67
CA ASN A 585 -30.13 -4.87 -3.97
C ASN A 585 -30.93 -4.02 -4.96
N ILE A 586 -32.22 -3.82 -4.66
CA ILE A 586 -33.13 -3.04 -5.50
C ILE A 586 -32.94 -1.56 -5.15
N THR A 587 -32.31 -0.82 -6.06
CA THR A 587 -32.31 0.65 -6.03
C THR A 587 -33.67 1.19 -6.46
N ARG A 588 -34.19 2.18 -5.72
CA ARG A 588 -35.47 2.84 -6.03
C ARG A 588 -35.24 4.32 -6.36
N ASP A 589 -35.91 4.81 -7.39
CA ASP A 589 -35.90 6.24 -7.72
C ASP A 589 -36.71 7.08 -6.70
N ARG A 590 -36.67 8.40 -6.85
CA ARG A 590 -37.45 9.35 -6.01
C ARG A 590 -38.97 9.15 -6.10
N TYR A 591 -39.45 8.36 -7.06
CA TYR A 591 -40.86 8.03 -7.28
C TYR A 591 -41.21 6.60 -6.80
N GLY A 592 -40.25 5.86 -6.23
CA GLY A 592 -40.43 4.52 -5.69
C GLY A 592 -40.34 3.37 -6.71
N ASN A 593 -39.96 3.65 -7.96
CA ASN A 593 -39.79 2.63 -9.01
C ASN A 593 -38.44 1.93 -8.85
N ALA A 594 -38.41 0.61 -9.12
CA ALA A 594 -37.17 -0.14 -9.15
C ALA A 594 -36.31 0.27 -10.37
N VAL A 595 -35.09 0.73 -10.11
CA VAL A 595 -34.09 1.06 -11.12
C VAL A 595 -33.03 -0.05 -11.12
N MET A 596 -32.73 -0.63 -12.29
CA MET A 596 -31.56 -1.49 -12.45
C MET A 596 -30.35 -0.61 -12.79
N THR A 597 -29.46 -0.42 -11.81
CA THR A 597 -28.13 0.17 -12.03
C THR A 597 -27.19 -0.87 -12.64
N THR A 598 -26.44 -0.50 -13.68
CA THR A 598 -25.33 -1.33 -14.18
C THR A 598 -24.04 -0.78 -13.58
N VAL A 599 -23.35 -1.57 -12.76
CA VAL A 599 -22.09 -1.15 -12.13
C VAL A 599 -20.91 -1.64 -12.96
N ASP A 600 -20.02 -0.75 -13.39
CA ASP A 600 -18.73 -1.11 -13.98
C ASP A 600 -17.64 -0.96 -12.93
N VAL A 601 -17.24 -2.07 -12.31
CA VAL A 601 -16.18 -2.08 -11.28
C VAL A 601 -14.83 -1.61 -11.80
N ARG A 602 -14.61 -1.59 -13.12
CA ARG A 602 -13.39 -1.03 -13.70
C ARG A 602 -13.26 0.47 -13.42
N GLN A 603 -14.36 1.18 -13.18
CA GLN A 603 -14.33 2.60 -12.83
C GLN A 603 -13.67 2.85 -11.47
N TYR A 604 -13.74 1.87 -10.56
CA TYR A 604 -13.19 2.03 -9.21
C TYR A 604 -11.70 1.65 -9.09
N ASN A 605 -11.08 1.11 -10.15
CA ASN A 605 -9.66 0.75 -10.21
C ASN A 605 -8.83 1.66 -11.14
N ARG A 606 -9.24 2.91 -11.39
CA ARG A 606 -8.66 3.72 -12.49
C ARG A 606 -8.15 5.10 -12.09
N ARG A 607 -6.83 5.27 -12.21
CA ARG A 607 -6.20 6.58 -12.43
C ARG A 607 -6.14 6.93 -13.95
N GLN A 608 -7.18 7.57 -14.50
CA GLN A 608 -7.15 8.65 -15.53
C GLN A 608 -6.89 8.42 -17.04
N ASN A 609 -7.64 9.21 -17.86
CA ASN A 609 -7.42 9.69 -19.24
C ASN A 609 -7.80 11.20 -19.33
N PRO A 610 -7.08 12.07 -20.05
CA PRO A 610 -7.48 13.46 -20.26
C PRO A 610 -8.38 13.61 -21.50
N CYS A 611 -9.68 13.85 -21.32
CA CYS A 611 -10.67 13.99 -22.40
C CYS A 611 -11.78 14.99 -22.09
N PHE A 612 -12.49 15.44 -23.13
CA PHE A 612 -13.65 16.33 -23.06
C PHE A 612 -14.95 15.59 -23.38
N ALA A 613 -16.08 16.02 -22.82
CA ALA A 613 -17.40 15.55 -23.25
C ALA A 613 -17.69 16.02 -24.69
N GLY A 614 -18.41 15.22 -25.47
CA GLY A 614 -18.66 15.46 -26.90
C GLY A 614 -19.30 16.80 -27.23
N GLU A 615 -20.18 17.29 -26.37
CA GLU A 615 -20.94 18.52 -26.52
C GLU A 615 -20.13 19.81 -26.29
N CYS A 616 -18.89 19.71 -25.78
CA CYS A 616 -18.09 20.89 -25.46
C CYS A 616 -17.80 21.73 -26.71
N SER A 617 -18.04 23.04 -26.63
CA SER A 617 -17.85 23.99 -27.73
C SER A 617 -16.38 24.34 -27.92
N LEU A 618 -15.83 24.11 -29.11
CA LEU A 618 -14.45 24.35 -29.52
C LEU A 618 -14.39 25.50 -30.54
N GLU A 619 -13.48 26.44 -30.35
CA GLU A 619 -13.25 27.55 -31.29
C GLU A 619 -12.38 27.12 -32.48
N LEU A 620 -12.87 27.39 -33.70
CA LEU A 620 -12.18 27.18 -34.96
C LEU A 620 -11.34 28.40 -35.36
N ALA A 621 -10.39 28.21 -36.27
CA ALA A 621 -9.48 29.26 -36.71
C ALA A 621 -10.16 30.48 -37.33
N ASP A 622 -11.37 30.33 -37.87
CA ASP A 622 -12.18 31.41 -38.45
C ASP A 622 -13.03 32.16 -37.41
N GLY A 623 -12.90 31.81 -36.12
CA GLY A 623 -13.66 32.37 -35.00
C GLY A 623 -15.08 31.82 -34.86
N SER A 624 -15.47 30.83 -35.69
CA SER A 624 -16.70 30.07 -35.46
C SER A 624 -16.49 29.00 -34.39
N GLU A 625 -17.57 28.56 -33.76
CA GLU A 625 -17.54 27.49 -32.76
C GLU A 625 -18.19 26.22 -33.29
N THR A 626 -17.64 25.06 -32.91
CA THR A 626 -18.23 23.75 -33.19
C THR A 626 -18.09 22.83 -31.99
N SER A 627 -18.99 21.86 -31.84
CA SER A 627 -18.88 20.86 -30.79
C SER A 627 -17.74 19.87 -31.10
N ILE A 628 -16.97 19.46 -30.08
CA ILE A 628 -15.77 18.63 -30.26
C ILE A 628 -16.05 17.29 -30.95
N GLU A 629 -17.26 16.73 -30.82
CA GLU A 629 -17.66 15.49 -31.52
C GLU A 629 -17.79 15.63 -33.04
N ASN A 630 -17.85 16.88 -33.55
CA ASN A 630 -17.93 17.19 -34.98
C ASN A 630 -16.57 17.53 -35.60
N VAL A 631 -15.52 17.62 -34.78
CA VAL A 631 -14.17 17.89 -35.25
C VAL A 631 -13.65 16.68 -36.00
N THR A 632 -13.01 16.93 -37.14
CA THR A 632 -12.40 15.90 -37.99
C THR A 632 -10.97 16.29 -38.35
N ALA A 633 -10.16 15.31 -38.75
CA ALA A 633 -8.80 15.56 -39.17
C ALA A 633 -8.77 16.53 -40.36
N GLY A 634 -7.92 17.56 -40.29
CA GLY A 634 -7.79 18.63 -41.28
C GLY A 634 -8.57 19.91 -40.95
N MET A 635 -9.45 19.90 -39.94
CA MET A 635 -10.10 21.14 -39.48
C MET A 635 -9.09 22.02 -38.73
N GLU A 636 -9.06 23.32 -39.05
CA GLU A 636 -8.20 24.29 -38.38
C GLU A 636 -8.88 24.80 -37.10
N VAL A 637 -8.24 24.55 -35.97
CA VAL A 637 -8.68 25.02 -34.65
C VAL A 637 -7.91 26.28 -34.26
N TRP A 638 -8.53 27.12 -33.44
CA TRP A 638 -7.84 28.26 -32.86
C TRP A 638 -6.86 27.80 -31.78
N THR A 639 -5.64 28.35 -31.79
CA THR A 639 -4.63 28.16 -30.73
C THR A 639 -3.96 29.50 -30.40
N PRO A 640 -3.33 29.65 -29.21
CA PRO A 640 -2.65 30.88 -28.82
C PRO A 640 -1.56 31.38 -29.79
N LEU A 641 -0.94 30.48 -30.56
CA LEU A 641 0.13 30.80 -31.51
C LEU A 641 -0.33 30.78 -32.98
N GLY A 642 -1.65 30.80 -33.20
CA GLY A 642 -2.29 30.85 -34.51
C GLY A 642 -2.97 29.54 -34.92
N PRO A 643 -3.61 29.49 -36.08
CA PRO A 643 -4.34 28.31 -36.54
C PRO A 643 -3.48 27.05 -36.62
N ARG A 644 -4.04 25.92 -36.18
CA ARG A 644 -3.41 24.59 -36.32
C ARG A 644 -4.44 23.57 -36.76
N ALA A 645 -4.08 22.70 -37.69
CA ALA A 645 -4.96 21.63 -38.14
C ALA A 645 -5.04 20.50 -37.09
N ALA A 646 -6.22 19.95 -36.85
CA ALA A 646 -6.37 18.70 -36.12
C ALA A 646 -5.82 17.54 -36.96
N VAL A 647 -4.79 16.86 -36.49
CA VAL A 647 -4.18 15.69 -37.17
C VAL A 647 -4.93 14.41 -36.83
N ALA A 648 -5.39 14.28 -35.58
CA ALA A 648 -6.18 13.16 -35.14
C ALA A 648 -7.22 13.57 -34.10
N VAL A 649 -8.36 12.89 -34.14
CA VAL A 649 -9.40 12.94 -33.13
C VAL A 649 -9.54 11.54 -32.55
N VAL A 650 -9.52 11.44 -31.22
CA VAL A 650 -9.61 10.18 -30.49
C VAL A 650 -10.92 10.17 -29.72
N ALA A 651 -11.72 9.13 -29.89
CA ALA A 651 -13.01 8.97 -29.23
C ALA A 651 -13.00 7.73 -28.33
N THR A 652 -13.43 7.90 -27.08
CA THR A 652 -13.58 6.83 -26.10
C THR A 652 -15.01 6.82 -25.56
N LYS A 653 -15.70 5.67 -25.63
CA LYS A 653 -17.05 5.55 -25.07
C LYS A 653 -16.99 5.35 -23.57
N VAL A 654 -17.78 6.12 -22.83
CA VAL A 654 -17.89 6.04 -21.37
C VAL A 654 -19.35 6.00 -20.92
N LYS A 655 -19.61 5.39 -19.76
CA LYS A 655 -20.95 5.26 -19.19
C LYS A 655 -20.90 5.56 -17.71
N LEU A 656 -21.74 6.48 -17.22
CA LEU A 656 -21.76 6.92 -15.82
C LEU A 656 -20.35 7.32 -15.31
N TYR A 657 -19.62 8.07 -16.13
CA TYR A 657 -18.26 8.51 -15.85
C TYR A 657 -18.30 9.87 -15.18
N GLU A 658 -17.74 9.99 -13.98
CA GLU A 658 -17.69 11.26 -13.26
C GLU A 658 -16.74 12.23 -13.97
N MET A 659 -17.23 13.44 -14.26
CA MET A 659 -16.47 14.52 -14.90
C MET A 659 -16.66 15.83 -14.13
N CYS A 660 -15.67 16.70 -14.21
CA CYS A 660 -15.72 18.06 -13.68
C CYS A 660 -16.52 18.96 -14.62
N ARG A 661 -17.39 19.79 -14.06
CA ARG A 661 -18.07 20.87 -14.79
C ARG A 661 -17.47 22.21 -14.37
N ILE A 662 -16.96 22.97 -15.35
CA ILE A 662 -16.43 24.32 -15.18
C ILE A 662 -17.15 25.23 -16.18
N GLY A 663 -18.20 25.91 -15.72
CA GLY A 663 -19.11 26.62 -16.62
C GLY A 663 -19.79 25.66 -17.59
N GLU A 664 -19.60 25.88 -18.89
CA GLU A 664 -20.12 25.02 -19.96
C GLU A 664 -19.16 23.88 -20.35
N LEU A 665 -17.95 23.85 -19.76
CA LEU A 665 -16.94 22.82 -20.04
C LEU A 665 -17.18 21.59 -19.14
N VAL A 666 -17.34 20.43 -19.76
CA VAL A 666 -17.41 19.13 -19.07
C VAL A 666 -16.18 18.31 -19.44
N ILE A 667 -15.35 18.01 -18.44
CA ILE A 667 -13.98 17.56 -18.66
C ILE A 667 -13.53 16.54 -17.60
N THR A 668 -12.66 15.62 -17.98
CA THR A 668 -12.10 14.66 -17.02
C THR A 668 -11.20 15.36 -16.00
N ASP A 669 -11.24 14.91 -14.75
CA ASP A 669 -10.51 15.42 -13.57
C ASP A 669 -9.08 15.88 -13.83
N TRP A 670 -8.33 15.19 -14.69
CA TRP A 670 -6.88 15.38 -14.85
C TRP A 670 -6.47 15.84 -16.24
N HIS A 671 -7.36 16.54 -16.92
CA HIS A 671 -7.04 17.20 -18.18
C HIS A 671 -6.55 18.63 -17.91
N PRO A 672 -5.28 18.98 -18.14
CA PRO A 672 -4.74 20.30 -17.80
C PRO A 672 -5.49 21.46 -18.47
N LEU A 673 -5.90 22.44 -17.67
CA LEU A 673 -6.55 23.67 -18.09
C LEU A 673 -5.74 24.87 -17.62
N PHE A 674 -5.72 25.93 -18.42
CA PHE A 674 -5.15 27.20 -18.02
C PHE A 674 -6.22 28.05 -17.32
N ILE A 675 -6.13 28.15 -15.99
CA ILE A 675 -7.13 28.81 -15.15
C ILE A 675 -6.38 29.66 -14.11
N HIS A 676 -6.86 30.89 -13.87
CA HIS A 676 -6.26 31.84 -12.91
C HIS A 676 -4.78 32.18 -13.16
N GLY A 677 -4.31 32.05 -14.41
CA GLY A 677 -2.94 32.41 -14.80
C GLY A 677 -1.93 31.28 -14.67
N ASP A 678 -2.37 30.06 -14.36
CA ASP A 678 -1.51 28.87 -14.30
C ASP A 678 -2.21 27.62 -14.89
N TRP A 679 -1.43 26.58 -15.19
CA TRP A 679 -1.94 25.29 -15.65
C TRP A 679 -2.28 24.39 -14.46
N SER A 680 -3.56 24.07 -14.30
CA SER A 680 -4.09 23.27 -13.19
C SER A 680 -5.02 22.18 -13.68
N PHE A 681 -5.29 21.18 -12.82
CA PHE A 681 -6.24 20.14 -13.14
C PHE A 681 -7.67 20.55 -12.74
N PRO A 682 -8.71 20.21 -13.55
CA PRO A 682 -10.12 20.38 -13.20
C PRO A 682 -10.46 19.82 -11.82
N TYR A 683 -9.81 18.73 -11.42
CA TYR A 683 -9.92 18.15 -10.08
C TYR A 683 -9.71 19.17 -8.96
N ASP A 684 -8.74 20.09 -9.13
CA ASP A 684 -8.34 21.06 -8.10
C ASP A 684 -9.22 22.32 -8.10
N VAL A 685 -9.93 22.60 -9.20
CA VAL A 685 -10.60 23.90 -9.43
C VAL A 685 -12.12 23.78 -9.63
N ALA A 686 -12.64 22.62 -10.00
CA ALA A 686 -14.06 22.43 -10.27
C ALA A 686 -14.86 22.25 -8.98
N VAL A 687 -15.92 23.05 -8.84
CA VAL A 687 -16.85 22.98 -7.70
C VAL A 687 -17.98 21.97 -7.97
N GLU A 688 -18.32 21.76 -9.24
CA GLU A 688 -19.43 20.91 -9.67
C GLU A 688 -18.91 19.65 -10.38
N ARG A 689 -19.56 18.51 -10.10
CA ARG A 689 -19.27 17.22 -10.72
C ARG A 689 -20.56 16.58 -11.22
N GLU A 690 -20.47 15.89 -12.36
CA GLU A 690 -21.62 15.21 -12.96
C GLU A 690 -21.25 13.85 -13.56
N LEU A 691 -22.24 12.94 -13.58
CA LEU A 691 -22.09 11.64 -14.23
C LEU A 691 -22.39 11.75 -15.72
N TYR A 692 -21.36 11.60 -16.54
CA TYR A 692 -21.43 11.64 -17.98
C TYR A 692 -21.60 10.25 -18.60
N THR A 693 -22.57 10.09 -19.50
CA THR A 693 -22.70 8.91 -20.36
C THR A 693 -22.68 9.36 -21.81
N GLY A 694 -21.64 8.98 -22.54
CA GLY A 694 -21.43 9.48 -23.88
C GLY A 694 -20.09 9.07 -24.46
N THR A 695 -19.56 9.91 -25.34
CA THR A 695 -18.23 9.71 -25.92
C THR A 695 -17.37 10.89 -25.50
N ILE A 696 -16.21 10.59 -24.93
CA ILE A 696 -15.21 11.59 -24.60
C ILE A 696 -14.17 11.67 -25.70
N TYR A 697 -13.68 12.87 -25.96
CA TYR A 697 -12.82 13.19 -27.09
C TYR A 697 -11.50 13.81 -26.66
N SER A 698 -10.44 13.53 -27.41
CA SER A 698 -9.14 14.20 -27.31
C SER A 698 -8.61 14.49 -28.71
N LEU A 699 -7.83 15.56 -28.86
CA LEU A 699 -7.27 16.00 -30.15
C LEU A 699 -5.76 15.88 -30.15
N LEU A 700 -5.18 15.58 -31.30
CA LEU A 700 -3.76 15.77 -31.62
C LEU A 700 -3.69 16.82 -32.73
N LEU A 701 -2.97 17.92 -32.51
CA LEU A 701 -2.82 18.98 -33.49
C LEU A 701 -1.61 18.75 -34.41
N GLU A 702 -1.43 19.61 -35.39
CA GLU A 702 -0.22 19.67 -36.21
C GLU A 702 1.01 19.89 -35.31
N ARG A 703 2.11 19.19 -35.64
CA ARG A 703 3.32 19.23 -34.84
C ARG A 703 3.90 20.64 -34.80
N ASP A 704 4.14 21.11 -33.59
CA ASP A 704 4.88 22.34 -33.31
C ASP A 704 5.89 22.07 -32.17
N GLU A 705 6.99 22.82 -32.16
CA GLU A 705 8.03 22.71 -31.14
C GLU A 705 7.65 23.48 -29.85
N VAL A 706 6.70 24.42 -29.93
CA VAL A 706 6.26 25.24 -28.80
C VAL A 706 5.00 24.63 -28.15
N PRO A 707 5.02 24.27 -26.85
CA PRO A 707 3.87 23.67 -26.16
C PRO A 707 2.58 24.48 -26.22
N GLU A 708 2.68 25.81 -26.22
CA GLU A 708 1.54 26.72 -26.29
C GLU A 708 0.77 26.62 -27.62
N ALA A 709 1.40 26.13 -28.70
CA ALA A 709 0.72 25.86 -29.96
C ALA A 709 -0.17 24.59 -29.90
N HIS A 710 -0.02 23.78 -28.84
CA HIS A 710 -0.81 22.58 -28.60
C HIS A 710 -1.92 22.80 -27.56
N ALA A 711 -2.43 24.03 -27.46
CA ALA A 711 -3.55 24.38 -26.60
C ALA A 711 -4.73 24.90 -27.42
N ILE A 712 -5.94 24.53 -27.04
CA ILE A 712 -7.19 24.87 -27.73
C ILE A 712 -8.14 25.64 -26.82
N GLN A 713 -8.95 26.50 -27.39
CA GLN A 713 -10.02 27.19 -26.68
C GLN A 713 -11.31 26.34 -26.73
N ILE A 714 -11.72 25.80 -25.58
CA ILE A 714 -12.87 24.90 -25.45
C ILE A 714 -13.70 25.22 -24.20
N GLY A 715 -15.01 25.39 -24.37
CA GLY A 715 -15.94 25.74 -23.29
C GLY A 715 -15.59 27.05 -22.57
N GLY A 716 -14.91 27.98 -23.26
CA GLY A 716 -14.44 29.24 -22.68
C GLY A 716 -13.10 29.16 -21.95
N HIS A 717 -12.45 27.99 -21.92
CA HIS A 717 -11.16 27.78 -21.26
C HIS A 717 -10.09 27.32 -22.25
N LEU A 718 -8.83 27.61 -21.95
CA LEU A 718 -7.71 27.08 -22.71
C LEU A 718 -7.31 25.71 -22.13
N ALA A 719 -7.28 24.68 -22.97
CA ALA A 719 -7.01 23.30 -22.60
C ALA A 719 -5.91 22.69 -23.46
N VAL A 720 -5.10 21.79 -22.90
CA VAL A 720 -3.98 21.18 -23.62
C VAL A 720 -4.44 20.03 -24.52
N THR A 721 -3.82 19.87 -25.70
CA THR A 721 -4.08 18.76 -26.61
C THR A 721 -3.03 17.65 -26.46
N LEU A 722 -3.28 16.48 -27.04
CA LEU A 722 -2.31 15.39 -27.04
C LEU A 722 -1.07 15.77 -27.86
N GLY A 723 0.08 15.22 -27.49
CA GLY A 723 1.35 15.44 -28.20
C GLY A 723 1.99 16.81 -27.94
N HIS A 724 1.64 17.50 -26.85
CA HIS A 724 1.94 18.92 -26.62
C HIS A 724 3.42 19.28 -26.34
N GLY A 725 4.37 18.39 -26.63
CA GLY A 725 5.81 18.67 -26.56
C GLY A 725 6.42 18.69 -25.15
N MET A 726 5.63 18.54 -24.07
CA MET A 726 6.14 18.50 -22.69
C MET A 726 6.39 17.06 -22.21
N ALA A 727 7.12 16.28 -23.02
CA ALA A 727 7.47 14.88 -22.74
C ALA A 727 8.57 14.72 -21.68
N GLY A 728 9.35 15.76 -21.41
CA GLY A 728 10.62 15.64 -20.67
C GLY A 728 11.14 16.89 -19.98
N ALA A 729 10.30 17.82 -19.51
CA ALA A 729 10.78 19.09 -18.94
C ALA A 729 10.57 19.19 -17.41
N SER A 730 11.67 19.08 -16.67
CA SER A 730 12.24 20.04 -15.70
C SER A 730 11.42 20.79 -14.63
N SER A 731 10.10 20.82 -14.66
CA SER A 731 9.28 21.40 -13.59
C SER A 731 8.32 20.34 -13.09
N LYS A 732 8.55 19.85 -11.86
CA LYS A 732 7.57 18.99 -11.15
C LYS A 732 6.22 19.69 -10.93
N ASP A 733 6.12 20.98 -11.29
CA ASP A 733 5.03 21.87 -10.95
C ASP A 733 4.12 22.26 -12.14
N ASP A 734 4.41 21.84 -13.39
CA ASP A 734 3.54 22.14 -14.55
C ASP A 734 2.58 20.97 -14.81
N ALA A 735 1.26 21.22 -14.66
CA ALA A 735 0.22 20.19 -14.83
C ALA A 735 0.22 19.52 -16.21
N ARG A 736 0.80 20.15 -17.24
CA ARG A 736 0.90 19.56 -18.58
C ARG A 736 1.94 18.45 -18.66
N ALA A 737 2.95 18.40 -17.79
CA ALA A 737 4.09 17.50 -17.95
C ALA A 737 3.67 16.01 -17.89
N HIS A 738 3.84 15.27 -18.99
CA HIS A 738 3.48 13.86 -19.06
C HIS A 738 4.33 13.06 -20.08
N PRO A 739 4.97 11.92 -19.71
CA PRO A 739 5.91 11.20 -20.57
C PRO A 739 5.35 10.65 -21.89
N PHE A 740 4.06 10.31 -21.90
CA PHE A 740 3.34 9.88 -23.11
C PHE A 740 2.56 11.00 -23.78
N PHE A 741 1.57 11.61 -23.09
CA PHE A 741 0.76 12.67 -23.68
C PHE A 741 1.55 13.91 -24.12
N GLY A 742 2.71 14.19 -23.54
CA GLY A 742 3.61 15.25 -24.00
C GLY A 742 4.55 14.84 -25.16
N ASP A 743 4.60 13.55 -25.52
CA ASP A 743 5.47 13.03 -26.59
C ASP A 743 4.68 12.84 -27.88
N TYR A 744 4.83 13.80 -28.80
CA TYR A 744 4.11 13.85 -30.06
C TYR A 744 4.25 12.56 -30.87
N GLU A 745 5.47 12.04 -30.99
CA GLU A 745 5.76 10.88 -31.85
C GLU A 745 5.21 9.58 -31.26
N LYS A 746 5.29 9.42 -29.93
CA LYS A 746 4.68 8.27 -29.26
C LYS A 746 3.16 8.26 -29.38
N VAL A 747 2.52 9.42 -29.15
CA VAL A 747 1.06 9.53 -29.29
C VAL A 747 0.65 9.21 -30.72
N LYS A 748 1.25 9.85 -31.71
CA LYS A 748 0.91 9.64 -33.12
C LYS A 748 1.06 8.17 -33.53
N SER A 749 2.19 7.56 -33.22
CA SER A 749 2.46 6.14 -33.54
C SER A 749 1.44 5.21 -32.89
N ASN A 750 1.01 5.50 -31.66
CA ASN A 750 0.03 4.68 -30.96
C ASN A 750 -1.39 4.86 -31.52
N LEU A 751 -1.77 6.07 -31.93
CA LEU A 751 -3.05 6.34 -32.59
C LEU A 751 -3.16 5.60 -33.92
N GLU A 752 -2.09 5.53 -34.71
CA GLU A 752 -2.06 4.79 -35.97
C GLU A 752 -2.37 3.29 -35.81
N MET A 753 -2.25 2.73 -34.59
CA MET A 753 -2.62 1.35 -34.27
C MET A 753 -4.12 1.15 -33.98
N LEU A 754 -4.89 2.24 -33.81
CA LEU A 754 -6.32 2.18 -33.49
C LEU A 754 -7.18 2.12 -34.76
N ALA A 755 -8.35 1.49 -34.64
CA ALA A 755 -9.35 1.51 -35.70
C ALA A 755 -9.96 2.92 -35.86
N LYS A 756 -10.30 3.31 -37.09
CA LYS A 756 -11.01 4.56 -37.39
C LYS A 756 -12.49 4.29 -37.64
N ASP A 757 -13.34 5.23 -37.24
CA ASP A 757 -14.74 5.26 -37.67
C ASP A 757 -14.89 5.81 -39.11
N ARG A 758 -16.13 5.93 -39.58
CA ARG A 758 -16.44 6.43 -40.93
C ARG A 758 -16.04 7.89 -41.16
N ARG A 759 -15.82 8.67 -40.09
CA ARG A 759 -15.41 10.09 -40.12
C ARG A 759 -13.89 10.24 -39.99
N GLY A 760 -13.15 9.13 -39.84
CA GLY A 760 -11.70 9.14 -39.65
C GLY A 760 -11.26 9.31 -38.19
N THR A 761 -12.20 9.29 -37.24
CA THR A 761 -11.93 9.40 -35.80
C THR A 761 -11.39 8.08 -35.25
N TYR A 762 -10.28 8.12 -34.54
CA TYR A 762 -9.70 6.93 -33.92
C TYR A 762 -10.53 6.48 -32.71
N ILE A 763 -10.86 5.20 -32.65
CA ILE A 763 -11.71 4.63 -31.60
C ILE A 763 -10.84 3.87 -30.60
N SER A 764 -10.84 4.36 -29.36
CA SER A 764 -10.21 3.73 -28.22
C SER A 764 -11.24 3.19 -27.23
N VAL A 765 -10.88 2.13 -26.50
CA VAL A 765 -11.66 1.64 -25.34
C VAL A 765 -11.03 2.01 -24.00
N GLY A 766 -9.89 2.72 -24.01
CA GLY A 766 -9.17 3.14 -22.80
C GLY A 766 -7.69 3.46 -23.07
N VAL A 767 -6.87 3.44 -22.02
CA VAL A 767 -5.41 3.63 -22.13
C VAL A 767 -4.63 2.46 -21.58
N VAL A 768 -3.41 2.29 -22.08
CA VAL A 768 -2.38 1.40 -21.55
C VAL A 768 -1.49 2.21 -20.62
N LYS A 769 -1.10 1.63 -19.49
CA LYS A 769 -0.20 2.26 -18.52
C LYS A 769 1.13 1.55 -18.47
N ASP A 770 2.17 2.34 -18.22
CA ASP A 770 3.50 1.83 -17.93
C ASP A 770 3.52 1.19 -16.54
N MET A 771 4.02 -0.04 -16.47
CA MET A 771 3.93 -0.88 -15.27
C MET A 771 4.87 -0.43 -14.14
N GLU A 772 5.92 0.33 -14.46
CA GLU A 772 6.89 0.85 -13.48
C GLU A 772 6.47 2.21 -12.93
N THR A 773 5.98 3.10 -13.80
CA THR A 773 5.66 4.49 -13.43
C THR A 773 4.17 4.72 -13.13
N GLY A 774 3.28 3.81 -13.54
CA GLY A 774 1.83 3.95 -13.41
C GLY A 774 1.19 5.02 -14.30
N LEU A 775 2.01 5.72 -15.10
CA LEU A 775 1.59 6.75 -16.04
C LEU A 775 1.10 6.13 -17.35
N VAL A 776 0.28 6.87 -18.10
CA VAL A 776 -0.21 6.38 -19.40
C VAL A 776 0.97 6.22 -20.37
N CYS A 777 0.99 5.14 -21.14
CA CYS A 777 1.99 4.87 -22.19
C CYS A 777 1.39 4.46 -23.54
N GLY A 778 0.05 4.41 -23.66
CA GLY A 778 -0.63 4.05 -24.91
C GLY A 778 -2.16 4.12 -24.82
N PHE A 779 -2.83 3.78 -25.92
CA PHE A 779 -4.27 3.62 -26.05
C PHE A 779 -4.66 2.14 -26.26
N ILE A 780 -5.85 1.74 -25.80
CA ILE A 780 -6.34 0.36 -25.99
C ILE A 780 -7.15 0.26 -27.29
N PRO A 781 -6.76 -0.61 -28.25
CA PRO A 781 -7.52 -0.82 -29.49
C PRO A 781 -8.86 -1.52 -29.25
N THR A 782 -9.85 -1.19 -30.07
CA THR A 782 -11.09 -2.00 -30.19
C THR A 782 -10.75 -3.35 -30.82
N ARG A 783 -11.17 -4.47 -30.21
CA ARG A 783 -10.97 -5.81 -30.80
C ARG A 783 -11.56 -5.82 -32.22
N GLN A 784 -10.71 -5.94 -33.24
CA GLN A 784 -11.18 -6.39 -34.56
C GLN A 784 -11.73 -7.80 -34.39
N GLU A 785 -12.93 -8.06 -34.91
CA GLU A 785 -13.31 -9.41 -35.31
C GLU A 785 -12.29 -9.87 -36.35
N VAL A 786 -11.23 -10.52 -35.89
CA VAL A 786 -10.36 -11.29 -36.76
C VAL A 786 -11.18 -12.52 -37.14
N GLU A 787 -11.65 -12.56 -38.39
CA GLU A 787 -12.03 -13.81 -39.03
C GLU A 787 -10.91 -14.83 -38.77
N ILE A 788 -11.25 -15.89 -38.03
CA ILE A 788 -10.37 -17.05 -37.86
C ILE A 788 -10.23 -17.69 -39.24
N GLN A 789 -9.23 -17.26 -40.00
CA GLN A 789 -8.67 -18.10 -41.05
C GLN A 789 -7.80 -19.15 -40.37
N ASP A 790 -8.39 -20.34 -40.21
CA ASP A 790 -7.68 -21.58 -39.94
C ASP A 790 -6.49 -21.71 -40.90
N LYS A 791 -5.29 -21.41 -40.41
CA LYS A 791 -4.05 -21.92 -41.00
C LYS A 791 -3.45 -22.92 -40.01
N PRO A 792 -3.36 -24.21 -40.38
CA PRO A 792 -2.74 -25.21 -39.52
C PRO A 792 -1.26 -24.86 -39.31
N TYR A 793 -0.84 -24.88 -38.04
CA TYR A 793 0.57 -24.77 -37.66
C TYR A 793 1.41 -25.86 -38.36
N PRO A 794 2.62 -25.54 -38.83
CA PRO A 794 3.51 -26.53 -39.42
C PRO A 794 3.98 -27.51 -38.36
N ILE A 795 3.73 -28.78 -38.63
CA ILE A 795 4.28 -29.92 -37.89
C ILE A 795 5.80 -29.86 -38.01
N ILE A 796 6.50 -29.63 -36.88
CA ILE A 796 7.94 -29.80 -36.78
C ILE A 796 8.20 -31.31 -36.71
N GLU A 797 8.49 -31.92 -37.86
CA GLU A 797 8.99 -33.30 -37.91
C GLU A 797 10.38 -33.39 -37.27
N SER A 798 10.49 -34.22 -36.25
CA SER A 798 11.74 -34.61 -35.62
C SER A 798 12.56 -35.49 -36.57
N LYS A 799 13.59 -34.91 -37.21
CA LYS A 799 14.61 -35.69 -37.92
C LYS A 799 15.43 -36.51 -36.93
N ARG A 800 15.17 -37.81 -36.93
CA ARG A 800 16.05 -38.86 -36.41
C ARG A 800 17.43 -38.77 -37.08
N VAL A 801 18.46 -38.57 -36.27
CA VAL A 801 19.86 -38.86 -36.65
C VAL A 801 20.09 -40.35 -36.42
N SER A 802 20.31 -41.09 -37.50
CA SER A 802 20.79 -42.46 -37.48
C SER A 802 22.31 -42.48 -37.32
N ALA A 803 22.82 -43.17 -36.30
CA ALA A 803 24.19 -43.61 -36.23
C ALA A 803 24.21 -45.15 -36.24
N ALA A 804 24.76 -45.72 -37.31
CA ALA A 804 25.30 -47.08 -37.33
C ALA A 804 26.36 -47.15 -38.44
N ALA A 805 27.53 -47.65 -38.06
CA ALA A 805 28.80 -47.82 -38.80
C ALA A 805 29.70 -46.58 -38.85
#